data_AF-A0A370P765-F1
#
_entry.id   AF-A0A370P765-F1
#
_cell.length_a   1.000
_cell.length_b   1.000
_cell.length_c   1.000
_cell.angle_alpha   90.00
_cell.angle_beta   90.00
_cell.angle_gamma   90.00
#
_symmetry.space_group_name_H-M   'P 1'
#
loop_
_entity.id
_entity.type
_entity.pdbx_description
1 polymer ?
#
loop_
_entity_poly.entity_id
_entity_poly.type
_entity_poly.pdbx_seq_one_letter_code
_entity_poly.pdbx_strand_id
1 'polypeptide(L)'
;MPRYNWWYCPLLLSVIYSALVPSLVTADSLHNVHLDFLDSSFEGHINLFYGDCHTGQGHHEIGHIVIERDAHPERFVWITPADAPHLHCLHAITGSTLLARSDPIPIATRLARRESIADVADVLGPWFDGIAYMQGKEPGKAVVSAAKNSSVAIIGGGISGMMTSLLLNSVGMTNWHIVESSQRLGGRIRTHYLNDSRPDQYQYQELGAMRFPMNITYADTNETLQIQDMRLVLQLADVLNELNADADPELRVNFIPFIQDNPNLPTDTGGVRLPDGRIPTVAQVAANSSLAYTAPPDNASAVADAKAGYMQYAQTDKISNIREVARNMYRAHKAALEDGFYHWSEAAYMRYALGENADVVDYAAGTANNPIWDGFYDSVYFAATTWFTIDQGMESLVRAFLPHVADKATLGRKVDGLSYNESSGKIAYTWRESPVQITPERSEEYDYAVVAAPFTKVRMWELPRYSSILSRAISETNYEPACKLALLYKTRFWEHQEQPIFGGCGTVDIPGVQYVCYPSFNLNGTGPAAVLGAYSLGGTARSVQALKLEDWVALARRSMVEIHGAIAEEQFTGISHGHCWENDEHQNGAWTHPLVGQQEIFLPAYYQTEFQTIFVGEHTTYTHGWIAAALDSAVRGTTQLLLDLGLVDEAKAIVHEWMGRWIEL
;
A
#
# COMPACT_ATOMS: atom_id res chain seq x y z
N MET A 1 -0.46 7.18 -24.85
CA MET A 1 -0.88 6.14 -25.82
C MET A 1 0.35 5.68 -26.60
N PRO A 2 0.64 4.37 -26.66
CA PRO A 2 1.68 3.85 -27.54
C PRO A 2 1.35 4.19 -29.00
N ARG A 3 2.37 4.56 -29.78
CA ARG A 3 2.21 4.74 -31.23
C ARG A 3 2.19 3.34 -31.84
N TYR A 4 1.14 2.99 -32.57
CA TYR A 4 1.09 1.77 -33.38
C TYR A 4 1.55 2.11 -34.79
N ASN A 5 2.31 1.22 -35.41
CA ASN A 5 2.64 1.34 -36.82
C ASN A 5 1.54 0.63 -37.62
N TRP A 6 1.02 1.34 -38.62
CA TRP A 6 0.04 0.81 -39.57
C TRP A 6 0.78 -0.03 -40.62
N TRP A 7 0.31 -1.25 -40.84
CA TRP A 7 0.88 -2.15 -41.84
C TRP A 7 -0.26 -2.68 -42.72
N TYR A 8 -0.19 -2.39 -44.02
CA TYR A 8 -1.21 -2.74 -45.01
C TYR A 8 -0.81 -4.04 -45.70
N CYS A 9 -1.75 -4.98 -45.87
CA CYS A 9 -1.53 -6.17 -46.67
C CYS A 9 -2.01 -5.93 -48.12
N PRO A 10 -1.13 -5.84 -49.13
CA PRO A 10 -1.54 -5.73 -50.51
C PRO A 10 -1.35 -7.10 -51.17
N LEU A 11 -2.29 -8.05 -51.01
CA LEU A 11 -2.57 -9.14 -51.96
C LEU A 11 -3.65 -10.12 -51.45
N LEU A 12 -4.76 -10.17 -52.21
CA LEU A 12 -5.77 -11.24 -52.38
C LEU A 12 -6.55 -11.77 -51.15
N LEU A 13 -7.86 -11.43 -51.13
CA LEU A 13 -8.94 -12.10 -50.37
C LEU A 13 -8.63 -12.44 -48.91
N SER A 14 -8.08 -11.48 -48.14
CA SER A 14 -7.82 -11.68 -46.72
C SER A 14 -9.07 -11.41 -45.87
N VAL A 15 -9.35 -12.32 -44.94
CA VAL A 15 -10.39 -12.17 -43.90
C VAL A 15 -10.00 -11.11 -42.86
N ILE A 16 -8.69 -10.87 -42.71
CA ILE A 16 -8.08 -9.91 -41.79
C ILE A 16 -7.53 -8.73 -42.62
N TYR A 17 -7.82 -7.50 -42.19
CA TYR A 17 -7.35 -6.27 -42.84
C TYR A 17 -5.92 -5.92 -42.46
N SER A 18 -5.63 -5.97 -41.16
CA SER A 18 -4.41 -5.47 -40.55
C SER A 18 -4.08 -6.22 -39.26
N ALA A 19 -2.78 -6.37 -39.00
CA ALA A 19 -2.24 -6.76 -37.71
C ALA A 19 -1.42 -5.58 -37.17
N LEU A 20 -1.84 -5.02 -36.03
CA LEU A 20 -1.16 -3.89 -35.39
C LEU A 20 -0.33 -4.39 -34.22
N VAL A 21 0.90 -3.90 -34.15
CA VAL A 21 1.82 -4.09 -33.03
C VAL A 21 2.37 -2.74 -32.61
N PRO A 22 2.78 -2.59 -31.34
CA PRO A 22 3.43 -1.37 -30.88
C PRO A 22 4.62 -1.00 -31.79
N SER A 23 4.85 0.30 -32.01
CA SER A 23 5.95 0.78 -32.87
C SER A 23 7.34 0.34 -32.41
N LEU A 24 7.45 -0.10 -31.17
CA LEU A 24 8.65 -0.69 -30.57
C LEU A 24 8.26 -2.00 -29.88
N VAL A 25 8.69 -3.12 -30.45
CA VAL A 25 8.58 -4.44 -29.81
C VAL A 25 9.94 -4.78 -29.23
N THR A 26 9.98 -5.02 -27.92
CA THR A 26 11.20 -5.43 -27.21
C THR A 26 11.18 -6.94 -26.99
N ALA A 27 12.31 -7.60 -27.19
CA ALA A 27 12.49 -8.99 -26.75
C ALA A 27 12.38 -9.08 -25.22
N ASP A 28 11.94 -10.24 -24.72
CA ASP A 28 11.70 -10.48 -23.30
C ASP A 28 10.71 -9.42 -22.76
N SER A 29 9.48 -9.41 -23.31
CA SER A 29 8.43 -8.48 -22.88
C SER A 29 7.04 -8.98 -23.25
N LEU A 30 6.02 -8.32 -22.70
CA LEU A 30 4.62 -8.53 -23.07
C LEU A 30 4.15 -7.44 -24.03
N HIS A 31 3.45 -7.80 -25.10
CA HIS A 31 2.83 -6.84 -26.02
C HIS A 31 1.44 -7.31 -26.44
N ASN A 32 0.51 -6.38 -26.66
CA ASN A 32 -0.72 -6.72 -27.38
C ASN A 32 -0.45 -6.73 -28.89
N VAL A 33 -0.92 -7.77 -29.57
CA VAL A 33 -1.06 -7.82 -31.04
C VAL A 33 -2.52 -7.62 -31.36
N HIS A 34 -2.86 -6.58 -32.12
CA HIS A 34 -4.25 -6.30 -32.48
C HIS A 34 -4.54 -6.85 -33.88
N LEU A 35 -5.71 -7.45 -34.07
CA LEU A 35 -6.17 -7.96 -35.36
C LEU A 35 -7.47 -7.29 -35.76
N ASP A 36 -7.49 -6.69 -36.96
CA ASP A 36 -8.71 -6.11 -37.54
C ASP A 36 -9.29 -7.07 -38.59
N PHE A 37 -10.57 -7.40 -38.47
CA PHE A 37 -11.26 -8.27 -39.41
C PHE A 37 -11.96 -7.45 -40.50
N LEU A 38 -11.73 -7.80 -41.77
CA LEU A 38 -12.44 -7.23 -42.93
C LEU A 38 -13.88 -7.77 -43.02
N ASP A 39 -14.03 -9.05 -42.69
CA ASP A 39 -15.30 -9.76 -42.73
C ASP A 39 -15.71 -10.13 -41.31
N SER A 40 -16.64 -9.36 -40.75
CA SER A 40 -17.22 -9.61 -39.44
C SER A 40 -18.10 -10.86 -39.40
N SER A 41 -18.33 -11.54 -40.53
CA SER A 41 -19.06 -12.82 -40.59
C SER A 41 -18.16 -14.05 -40.65
N PHE A 42 -16.83 -13.86 -40.63
CA PHE A 42 -15.90 -14.98 -40.64
C PHE A 42 -16.03 -15.82 -39.37
N GLU A 43 -16.16 -17.13 -39.58
CA GLU A 43 -16.13 -18.17 -38.55
C GLU A 43 -15.00 -19.15 -38.86
N GLY A 44 -14.19 -19.51 -37.86
CA GLY A 44 -13.13 -20.49 -38.07
C GLY A 44 -11.96 -20.38 -37.11
N HIS A 45 -11.02 -21.33 -37.23
CA HIS A 45 -9.83 -21.38 -36.40
C HIS A 45 -8.73 -20.47 -36.96
N ILE A 46 -8.14 -19.62 -36.12
CA ILE A 46 -6.98 -18.81 -36.46
C ILE A 46 -5.83 -19.19 -35.53
N ASN A 47 -4.67 -19.52 -36.07
CA ASN A 47 -3.43 -19.64 -35.31
C ASN A 47 -2.51 -18.47 -35.69
N LEU A 48 -2.01 -17.76 -34.68
CA LEU A 48 -1.09 -16.64 -34.81
C LEU A 48 0.30 -17.07 -34.34
N PHE A 49 1.30 -16.92 -35.20
CA PHE A 49 2.69 -17.22 -34.86
C PHE A 49 3.64 -16.15 -35.42
N TYR A 50 4.83 -16.04 -34.81
CA TYR A 50 5.90 -15.18 -35.28
C TYR A 50 6.95 -16.03 -36.00
N GLY A 51 7.34 -15.64 -37.21
CA GLY A 51 8.16 -16.48 -38.09
C GLY A 51 8.80 -15.74 -39.26
N ASP A 52 9.59 -16.47 -40.04
CA ASP A 52 10.28 -15.91 -41.19
C ASP A 52 9.28 -15.42 -42.25
N CYS A 53 9.44 -14.16 -42.65
CA CYS A 53 8.52 -13.45 -43.53
C CYS A 53 8.37 -14.08 -44.92
N HIS A 54 9.30 -14.91 -45.38
CA HIS A 54 9.29 -15.45 -46.75
C HIS A 54 8.88 -16.92 -46.77
N THR A 55 9.53 -17.73 -45.96
CA THR A 55 9.33 -19.18 -45.85
C THR A 55 8.07 -19.54 -45.06
N GLY A 56 7.62 -18.65 -44.17
CA GLY A 56 6.52 -18.94 -43.24
C GLY A 56 6.89 -19.95 -42.16
N GLN A 57 8.18 -20.25 -41.96
CA GLN A 57 8.64 -21.10 -40.88
C GLN A 57 8.48 -20.36 -39.55
N GLY A 58 7.64 -20.92 -38.66
CA GLY A 58 7.40 -20.36 -37.34
C GLY A 58 8.62 -20.47 -36.42
N HIS A 59 8.91 -19.40 -35.69
CA HIS A 59 9.84 -19.41 -34.55
C HIS A 59 9.12 -19.81 -33.27
N HIS A 60 7.98 -19.16 -32.98
CA HIS A 60 7.16 -19.45 -31.82
C HIS A 60 5.69 -19.09 -32.09
N GLU A 61 4.78 -19.84 -31.47
CA GLU A 61 3.34 -19.56 -31.48
C GLU A 61 3.04 -18.42 -30.50
N ILE A 62 2.11 -17.53 -30.88
CA ILE A 62 1.61 -16.45 -30.03
C ILE A 62 0.29 -16.89 -29.38
N GLY A 63 -0.57 -17.54 -30.15
CA GLY A 63 -1.80 -18.14 -29.65
C GLY A 63 -2.76 -18.50 -30.78
N HIS A 64 -3.84 -19.17 -30.44
CA HIS A 64 -4.85 -19.60 -31.40
C HIS A 64 -6.26 -19.25 -30.91
N ILE A 65 -7.18 -19.03 -31.85
CA ILE A 65 -8.60 -18.75 -31.59
C ILE A 65 -9.54 -19.52 -32.50
N VAL A 66 -10.76 -19.73 -31.99
CA VAL A 66 -11.93 -20.13 -32.77
C VAL A 66 -12.82 -18.90 -32.80
N ILE A 67 -13.04 -18.35 -33.99
CA ILE A 67 -13.95 -17.23 -34.17
C ILE A 67 -15.34 -17.79 -34.38
N GLU A 68 -16.25 -17.38 -33.49
CA GLU A 68 -17.68 -17.64 -33.57
C GLU A 68 -18.40 -16.35 -34.01
N ARG A 69 -19.62 -16.48 -34.53
CA ARG A 69 -20.36 -15.43 -35.25
C ARG A 69 -20.46 -14.07 -34.55
N ASP A 70 -20.36 -14.05 -33.21
CA ASP A 70 -20.53 -12.87 -32.36
C ASP A 70 -19.30 -12.56 -31.48
N ALA A 71 -18.14 -13.18 -31.73
CA ALA A 71 -16.93 -13.04 -30.91
C ALA A 71 -15.65 -12.94 -31.74
N HIS A 72 -15.31 -11.72 -32.19
CA HIS A 72 -14.05 -11.42 -32.85
C HIS A 72 -13.04 -10.86 -31.84
N PRO A 73 -11.92 -11.55 -31.58
CA PRO A 73 -10.91 -11.08 -30.66
C PRO A 73 -10.16 -9.88 -31.27
N GLU A 74 -10.22 -8.74 -30.61
CA GLU A 74 -9.46 -7.58 -31.07
C GLU A 74 -7.95 -7.73 -30.78
N ARG A 75 -7.56 -8.54 -29.77
CA ARG A 75 -6.17 -8.63 -29.30
C ARG A 75 -5.71 -10.03 -28.90
N PHE A 76 -4.42 -10.29 -29.14
CA PHE A 76 -3.63 -11.38 -28.58
C PHE A 76 -2.57 -10.83 -27.62
N VAL A 77 -2.22 -11.60 -26.59
CA VAL A 77 -1.05 -11.31 -25.74
C VAL A 77 0.16 -12.02 -26.33
N TRP A 78 1.17 -11.25 -26.71
CA TRP A 78 2.43 -11.74 -27.24
C TRP A 78 3.53 -11.62 -26.19
N ILE A 79 3.95 -12.78 -25.67
CA ILE A 79 5.19 -12.92 -24.89
C ILE A 79 6.33 -13.05 -25.89
N THR A 80 7.19 -12.04 -26.01
CA THR A 80 8.34 -12.07 -26.93
C THR A 80 9.51 -12.80 -26.27
N PRO A 81 9.98 -13.96 -26.80
CA PRO A 81 11.15 -14.63 -26.27
C PRO A 81 12.41 -13.77 -26.34
N ALA A 82 13.38 -14.02 -25.44
CA ALA A 82 14.67 -13.32 -25.45
C ALA A 82 15.46 -13.54 -26.76
N ASP A 83 15.22 -14.64 -27.46
CA ASP A 83 15.84 -15.01 -28.75
C ASP A 83 14.97 -14.62 -29.97
N ALA A 84 13.90 -13.83 -29.77
CA ALA A 84 13.00 -13.40 -30.85
C ALA A 84 13.78 -12.75 -32.02
N PRO A 85 13.69 -13.30 -33.25
CA PRO A 85 14.44 -12.79 -34.38
C PRO A 85 14.02 -11.38 -34.80
N HIS A 86 14.98 -10.55 -35.19
CA HIS A 86 14.72 -9.20 -35.72
C HIS A 86 14.15 -9.30 -37.15
N LEU A 87 13.11 -8.50 -37.46
CA LEU A 87 12.48 -8.41 -38.80
C LEU A 87 11.84 -9.70 -39.31
N HIS A 88 11.28 -10.50 -38.40
CA HIS A 88 10.32 -11.55 -38.74
C HIS A 88 8.90 -10.99 -38.79
N CYS A 89 7.94 -11.77 -39.27
CA CYS A 89 6.56 -11.34 -39.49
C CYS A 89 5.60 -12.09 -38.55
N LEU A 90 4.46 -11.46 -38.27
CA LEU A 90 3.30 -12.15 -37.72
C LEU A 90 2.58 -12.86 -38.86
N HIS A 91 2.20 -14.11 -38.62
CA HIS A 91 1.45 -14.95 -39.55
C HIS A 91 0.16 -15.40 -38.87
N ALA A 92 -0.98 -15.06 -39.46
CA ALA A 92 -2.28 -15.60 -39.09
C ALA A 92 -2.68 -16.68 -40.09
N ILE A 93 -2.92 -17.90 -39.64
CA ILE A 93 -3.25 -19.05 -40.50
C ILE A 93 -4.53 -19.74 -40.05
N THR A 94 -5.25 -20.36 -40.97
CA THR A 94 -6.33 -21.31 -40.68
C THR A 94 -6.06 -22.65 -41.35
N GLY A 95 -5.83 -23.70 -40.55
CA GLY A 95 -5.30 -24.96 -41.06
C GLY A 95 -3.96 -24.73 -41.78
N SER A 96 -3.92 -24.96 -43.08
CA SER A 96 -2.75 -24.70 -43.94
C SER A 96 -2.83 -23.39 -44.75
N THR A 97 -3.91 -22.61 -44.59
CA THR A 97 -4.17 -21.40 -45.39
C THR A 97 -3.68 -20.16 -44.64
N LEU A 98 -2.86 -19.34 -45.29
CA LEU A 98 -2.45 -18.04 -44.77
C LEU A 98 -3.59 -17.04 -44.90
N LEU A 99 -4.06 -16.50 -43.78
CA LEU A 99 -5.10 -15.49 -43.71
C LEU A 99 -4.52 -14.07 -43.82
N ALA A 100 -3.42 -13.82 -43.12
CA ALA A 100 -2.72 -12.53 -43.15
C ALA A 100 -1.26 -12.68 -42.73
N ARG A 101 -0.45 -11.70 -43.17
CA ARG A 101 0.95 -11.52 -42.77
C ARG A 101 1.21 -10.05 -42.50
N SER A 102 1.90 -9.74 -41.41
CA SER A 102 2.35 -8.37 -41.12
C SER A 102 3.57 -7.98 -41.95
N ASP A 103 3.92 -6.70 -41.95
CA ASP A 103 5.26 -6.28 -42.34
C ASP A 103 6.32 -6.77 -41.33
N PRO A 104 7.61 -6.83 -41.73
CA PRO A 104 8.70 -7.23 -40.83
C PRO A 104 8.74 -6.35 -39.57
N ILE A 105 8.72 -6.99 -38.41
CA ILE A 105 8.65 -6.30 -37.13
C ILE A 105 10.07 -6.09 -36.59
N PRO A 106 10.49 -4.83 -36.36
CA PRO A 106 11.75 -4.58 -35.70
C PRO A 106 11.65 -4.98 -34.23
N ILE A 107 12.30 -6.08 -33.86
CA ILE A 107 12.51 -6.45 -32.46
C ILE A 107 13.74 -5.72 -31.96
N ALA A 108 13.56 -4.80 -31.02
CA ALA A 108 14.68 -4.22 -30.30
C ALA A 108 15.24 -5.30 -29.36
N THR A 109 16.43 -5.81 -29.69
CA THR A 109 17.30 -6.40 -28.68
C THR A 109 17.67 -5.29 -27.72
N ARG A 110 17.46 -5.50 -26.42
CA ARG A 110 17.78 -4.49 -25.41
C ARG A 110 19.29 -4.24 -25.45
N LEU A 111 19.72 -3.14 -26.09
CA LEU A 111 21.10 -2.67 -26.02
C LEU A 111 21.41 -2.40 -24.56
N ALA A 112 22.29 -3.21 -23.99
CA ALA A 112 22.67 -3.17 -22.59
C ALA A 112 23.17 -1.78 -22.15
N ARG A 113 22.28 -0.95 -21.61
CA ARG A 113 22.51 -0.50 -20.23
C ARG A 113 22.03 -1.64 -19.36
N ARG A 114 22.94 -2.21 -18.57
CA ARG A 114 22.78 -3.46 -17.80
C ARG A 114 21.59 -3.41 -16.84
N GLU A 115 20.38 -3.66 -17.33
CA GLU A 115 19.23 -3.95 -16.48
C GLU A 115 18.42 -5.05 -17.14
N SER A 116 18.39 -6.22 -16.49
CA SER A 116 17.55 -7.36 -16.81
C SER A 116 16.07 -7.04 -16.57
N ILE A 117 15.14 -7.92 -16.95
CA ILE A 117 13.73 -7.77 -16.55
C ILE A 117 13.59 -7.86 -15.05
N ALA A 118 14.39 -8.69 -14.37
CA ALA A 118 14.43 -8.69 -12.92
C ALA A 118 14.73 -7.26 -12.41
N ASP A 119 15.69 -6.56 -13.02
CA ASP A 119 16.04 -5.19 -12.61
C ASP A 119 14.97 -4.14 -12.98
N VAL A 120 14.13 -4.39 -14.00
CA VAL A 120 13.00 -3.50 -14.36
C VAL A 120 11.74 -3.81 -13.55
N ALA A 121 11.47 -5.07 -13.26
CA ALA A 121 10.49 -5.47 -12.26
C ALA A 121 10.85 -4.79 -10.94
N ASP A 122 12.12 -4.78 -10.54
CA ASP A 122 12.59 -4.04 -9.36
C ASP A 122 12.43 -2.51 -9.45
N VAL A 123 12.12 -1.92 -10.61
CA VAL A 123 11.82 -0.48 -10.72
C VAL A 123 10.31 -0.23 -10.85
N LEU A 124 9.57 -1.20 -11.37
CA LEU A 124 8.12 -1.13 -11.56
C LEU A 124 7.32 -1.80 -10.42
N GLY A 125 8.02 -2.43 -9.47
CA GLY A 125 7.51 -3.13 -8.30
C GLY A 125 7.91 -4.60 -8.27
N PRO A 126 8.23 -5.21 -7.11
CA PRO A 126 8.68 -6.60 -6.99
C PRO A 126 7.67 -7.64 -7.49
N TRP A 127 6.44 -7.20 -7.78
CA TRP A 127 5.35 -7.97 -8.34
C TRP A 127 5.22 -7.83 -9.86
N PHE A 128 5.82 -6.80 -10.47
CA PHE A 128 5.69 -6.49 -11.90
C PHE A 128 6.69 -7.28 -12.74
N ASP A 129 6.59 -8.61 -12.69
CA ASP A 129 7.11 -9.48 -13.73
C ASP A 129 5.95 -10.05 -14.54
N GLY A 130 5.41 -9.20 -15.43
CA GLY A 130 4.28 -9.57 -16.26
C GLY A 130 4.55 -10.83 -17.10
N ILE A 131 5.80 -11.06 -17.53
CA ILE A 131 6.15 -12.27 -18.28
C ILE A 131 6.03 -13.49 -17.39
N ALA A 132 6.68 -13.50 -16.23
CA ALA A 132 6.57 -14.63 -15.29
C ALA A 132 5.11 -14.87 -14.87
N TYR A 133 4.35 -13.79 -14.65
CA TYR A 133 2.93 -13.86 -14.34
C TYR A 133 2.10 -14.51 -15.46
N MET A 134 2.40 -14.20 -16.73
CA MET A 134 1.68 -14.74 -17.89
C MET A 134 2.19 -16.11 -18.35
N GLN A 135 3.45 -16.48 -18.09
CA GLN A 135 4.03 -17.78 -18.47
C GLN A 135 3.32 -18.96 -17.80
N GLY A 136 2.67 -18.75 -16.65
CA GLY A 136 1.83 -19.74 -15.97
C GLY A 136 0.37 -19.77 -16.44
N LYS A 137 -0.04 -18.91 -17.38
CA LYS A 137 -1.41 -18.79 -17.88
C LYS A 137 -1.49 -19.21 -19.34
N GLU A 138 -2.59 -19.86 -19.73
CA GLU A 138 -2.80 -20.16 -21.15
C GLU A 138 -2.90 -18.85 -21.95
N PRO A 139 -2.20 -18.71 -23.09
CA PRO A 139 -2.30 -17.52 -23.93
C PRO A 139 -3.76 -17.33 -24.39
N GLY A 140 -4.42 -16.38 -23.73
CA GLY A 140 -5.87 -16.23 -23.76
C GLY A 140 -6.35 -15.15 -24.73
N LYS A 141 -7.45 -15.47 -25.40
CA LYS A 141 -8.18 -14.64 -26.36
C LYS A 141 -8.88 -13.49 -25.61
N ALA A 142 -8.49 -12.24 -25.86
CA ALA A 142 -9.18 -11.10 -25.26
C ALA A 142 -10.00 -10.36 -26.33
N VAL A 143 -11.32 -10.44 -26.25
CA VAL A 143 -12.21 -9.48 -26.91
C VAL A 143 -12.23 -8.24 -26.02
N VAL A 144 -11.56 -7.15 -26.42
CA VAL A 144 -11.31 -5.95 -25.59
C VAL A 144 -12.61 -5.36 -25.03
N SER A 145 -13.63 -5.24 -25.89
CA SER A 145 -14.94 -4.73 -25.48
C SER A 145 -15.60 -5.59 -24.41
N ALA A 146 -15.46 -6.92 -24.49
CA ALA A 146 -15.95 -7.84 -23.46
C ALA A 146 -15.10 -7.75 -22.18
N ALA A 147 -13.77 -7.70 -22.32
CA ALA A 147 -12.82 -7.58 -21.21
C ALA A 147 -13.00 -6.29 -20.40
N LYS A 148 -13.27 -5.15 -21.06
CA LYS A 148 -13.53 -3.87 -20.38
C LYS A 148 -14.91 -3.81 -19.71
N ASN A 149 -15.83 -4.66 -20.14
CA ASN A 149 -17.16 -4.77 -19.56
C ASN A 149 -17.23 -5.83 -18.43
N SER A 150 -16.12 -6.51 -18.13
CA SER A 150 -16.02 -7.45 -17.01
C SER A 150 -16.47 -6.77 -15.71
N SER A 151 -17.35 -7.46 -14.99
CA SER A 151 -17.87 -7.06 -13.70
C SER A 151 -16.86 -7.31 -12.58
N VAL A 152 -16.57 -6.29 -11.77
CA VAL A 152 -15.57 -6.36 -10.70
C VAL A 152 -16.18 -5.96 -9.35
N ALA A 153 -16.19 -6.88 -8.38
CA ALA A 153 -16.52 -6.56 -7.00
C ALA A 153 -15.27 -6.02 -6.30
N ILE A 154 -15.35 -4.82 -5.73
CA ILE A 154 -14.30 -4.25 -4.86
C ILE A 154 -14.79 -4.38 -3.42
N ILE A 155 -14.23 -5.34 -2.68
CA ILE A 155 -14.69 -5.67 -1.32
C ILE A 155 -13.81 -4.96 -0.30
N GLY A 156 -14.29 -3.84 0.23
CA GLY A 156 -13.60 -2.94 1.15
C GLY A 156 -13.45 -1.55 0.55
N GLY A 157 -14.12 -0.57 1.17
CA GLY A 157 -14.08 0.86 0.82
C GLY A 157 -12.90 1.62 1.41
N GLY A 158 -11.79 0.93 1.69
CA GLY A 158 -10.53 1.53 2.12
C GLY A 158 -9.82 2.27 0.98
N ILE A 159 -8.69 2.90 1.29
CA ILE A 159 -7.93 3.67 0.28
C ILE A 159 -7.47 2.79 -0.90
N SER A 160 -7.12 1.52 -0.67
CA SER A 160 -6.77 0.58 -1.73
C SER A 160 -7.95 0.27 -2.65
N GLY A 161 -9.15 0.01 -2.09
CA GLY A 161 -10.35 -0.25 -2.88
C GLY A 161 -10.81 0.98 -3.69
N MET A 162 -10.79 2.17 -3.08
CA MET A 162 -11.07 3.42 -3.81
C MET A 162 -10.03 3.68 -4.90
N MET A 163 -8.75 3.44 -4.63
CA MET A 163 -7.68 3.54 -5.63
C MET A 163 -7.89 2.56 -6.79
N THR A 164 -8.24 1.30 -6.51
CA THR A 164 -8.60 0.32 -7.57
C THR A 164 -9.73 0.84 -8.46
N SER A 165 -10.78 1.43 -7.89
CA SER A 165 -11.88 1.99 -8.69
C SER A 165 -11.44 3.13 -9.62
N LEU A 166 -10.57 4.02 -9.12
CA LEU A 166 -9.98 5.12 -9.89
C LEU A 166 -9.11 4.60 -11.03
N LEU A 167 -8.27 3.60 -10.74
CA LEU A 167 -7.39 2.97 -11.71
C LEU A 167 -8.18 2.27 -12.83
N LEU A 168 -9.22 1.50 -12.49
CA LEU A 168 -10.10 0.85 -13.48
C LEU A 168 -10.81 1.88 -14.36
N ASN A 169 -11.37 2.94 -13.75
CA ASN A 169 -12.00 4.03 -14.50
C ASN A 169 -11.02 4.69 -15.49
N SER A 170 -9.77 4.90 -15.08
CA SER A 170 -8.74 5.56 -15.90
C SER A 170 -8.45 4.84 -17.23
N VAL A 171 -8.71 3.53 -17.29
CA VAL A 171 -8.49 2.69 -18.49
C VAL A 171 -9.79 2.30 -19.20
N GLY A 172 -10.93 2.87 -18.76
CA GLY A 172 -12.25 2.68 -19.36
C GLY A 172 -13.03 1.48 -18.82
N MET A 173 -12.57 0.85 -17.73
CA MET A 173 -13.31 -0.21 -17.04
C MET A 173 -14.21 0.42 -15.97
N THR A 174 -15.52 0.41 -16.23
CA THR A 174 -16.50 1.12 -15.38
C THR A 174 -17.52 0.20 -14.70
N ASN A 175 -17.53 -1.09 -15.04
CA ASN A 175 -18.42 -2.09 -14.45
C ASN A 175 -17.83 -2.66 -13.16
N TRP A 176 -17.62 -1.80 -12.16
CA TRP A 176 -17.15 -2.18 -10.83
C TRP A 176 -18.13 -1.68 -9.77
N HIS A 177 -18.15 -2.35 -8.62
CA HIS A 177 -18.98 -1.95 -7.47
C HIS A 177 -18.22 -2.13 -6.17
N ILE A 178 -18.23 -1.12 -5.30
CA ILE A 178 -17.61 -1.16 -3.97
C ILE A 178 -18.62 -1.69 -2.94
N VAL A 179 -18.18 -2.65 -2.14
CA VAL A 179 -18.94 -3.16 -0.99
C VAL A 179 -18.15 -2.85 0.27
N GLU A 180 -18.75 -2.09 1.18
CA GLU A 180 -18.11 -1.65 2.42
C GLU A 180 -18.91 -2.08 3.64
N SER A 181 -18.22 -2.66 4.61
CA SER A 181 -18.83 -3.21 5.82
C SER A 181 -19.36 -2.13 6.78
N SER A 182 -18.72 -0.96 6.79
CA SER A 182 -19.06 0.17 7.65
C SER A 182 -19.97 1.18 6.95
N GLN A 183 -20.40 2.20 7.69
CA GLN A 183 -21.21 3.30 7.16
C GLN A 183 -20.37 4.43 6.56
N ARG A 184 -19.08 4.19 6.27
CA ARG A 184 -18.18 5.18 5.68
C ARG A 184 -17.14 4.53 4.78
N LEU A 185 -16.60 5.29 3.84
CA LEU A 185 -15.39 4.92 3.13
C LEU A 185 -14.15 5.38 3.91
N GLY A 186 -12.97 4.97 3.45
CA GLY A 186 -11.66 5.40 3.96
C GLY A 186 -10.89 4.35 4.76
N GLY A 187 -11.52 3.26 5.18
CA GLY A 187 -10.85 2.18 5.92
C GLY A 187 -10.11 2.72 7.16
N ARG A 188 -8.80 2.55 7.25
CA ARG A 188 -8.01 3.04 8.39
C ARG A 188 -7.63 4.53 8.35
N ILE A 189 -8.01 5.24 7.30
CA ILE A 189 -7.98 6.70 7.28
C ILE A 189 -9.17 7.17 8.13
N ARG A 190 -8.87 7.82 9.27
CA ARG A 190 -9.87 8.22 10.26
C ARG A 190 -9.45 9.49 10.98
N THR A 191 -10.15 10.57 10.64
CA THR A 191 -10.08 11.84 11.37
C THR A 191 -11.32 11.95 12.25
N HIS A 192 -11.17 12.23 13.53
CA HIS A 192 -12.33 12.50 14.38
C HIS A 192 -12.42 13.99 14.68
N TYR A 193 -13.51 14.61 14.23
CA TYR A 193 -13.87 15.99 14.55
C TYR A 193 -14.66 15.99 15.87
N LEU A 194 -14.07 16.56 16.92
CA LEU A 194 -14.66 16.60 18.26
C LEU A 194 -15.73 17.68 18.33
N ASN A 195 -16.65 17.55 19.29
CA ASN A 195 -17.68 18.54 19.59
C ASN A 195 -18.54 18.91 18.37
N ASP A 196 -18.83 17.91 17.51
CA ASP A 196 -19.58 18.05 16.25
C ASP A 196 -19.05 19.17 15.34
N SER A 197 -17.74 19.45 15.43
CA SER A 197 -17.09 20.51 14.67
C SER A 197 -16.96 20.19 13.18
N ARG A 198 -16.89 21.25 12.38
CA ARG A 198 -16.55 21.17 10.95
C ARG A 198 -15.04 21.10 10.73
N PRO A 199 -14.58 20.60 9.58
CA PRO A 199 -13.15 20.47 9.28
C PRO A 199 -12.36 21.80 9.36
N ASP A 200 -12.96 22.91 8.92
CA ASP A 200 -12.38 24.25 8.96
C ASP A 200 -12.27 24.85 10.38
N GLN A 201 -12.84 24.20 11.39
CA GLN A 201 -12.74 24.61 12.80
C GLN A 201 -11.55 23.98 13.53
N TYR A 202 -10.83 23.04 12.90
CA TYR A 202 -9.59 22.43 13.41
C TYR A 202 -9.69 21.79 14.82
N GLN A 203 -10.88 21.39 15.24
CA GLN A 203 -11.12 20.68 16.50
C GLN A 203 -11.09 19.17 16.29
N TYR A 204 -10.04 18.66 15.65
CA TYR A 204 -9.91 17.24 15.31
C TYR A 204 -8.57 16.64 15.73
N GLN A 205 -8.53 15.31 15.75
CA GLN A 205 -7.30 14.53 15.83
C GLN A 205 -7.35 13.31 14.90
N GLU A 206 -6.16 12.87 14.47
CA GLU A 206 -6.00 11.71 13.60
C GLU A 206 -5.97 10.43 14.42
N LEU A 207 -7.02 9.62 14.27
CA LEU A 207 -7.12 8.31 14.92
C LEU A 207 -6.55 7.19 14.03
N GLY A 208 -6.34 7.47 12.75
CA GLY A 208 -5.62 6.64 11.79
C GLY A 208 -4.25 7.19 11.40
N ALA A 209 -3.93 7.14 10.10
CA ALA A 209 -2.74 7.76 9.53
C ALA A 209 -2.69 9.28 9.80
N MET A 210 -1.48 9.82 10.03
CA MET A 210 -1.34 11.21 10.52
C MET A 210 -0.34 12.09 9.76
N ARG A 211 0.62 11.50 9.02
CA ARG A 211 1.72 12.23 8.38
C ARG A 211 2.42 11.42 7.31
N PHE A 212 3.22 12.11 6.48
CA PHE A 212 4.01 11.56 5.39
C PHE A 212 5.45 12.08 5.46
N PRO A 213 6.46 11.20 5.49
CA PRO A 213 7.87 11.59 5.43
C PRO A 213 8.23 11.98 3.99
N MET A 214 9.04 13.03 3.81
CA MET A 214 9.26 13.59 2.46
C MET A 214 10.72 13.68 2.06
N ASN A 215 11.52 14.32 2.89
CA ASN A 215 12.92 14.57 2.57
C ASN A 215 13.82 14.31 3.76
N ILE A 216 14.98 13.72 3.50
CA ILE A 216 16.07 13.51 4.44
C ILE A 216 17.18 14.51 4.06
N THR A 217 17.48 15.47 4.93
CA THR A 217 18.60 16.41 4.74
C THR A 217 19.75 16.04 5.68
N TYR A 218 20.91 15.73 5.11
CA TYR A 218 22.09 15.40 5.89
C TYR A 218 22.76 16.66 6.44
N ALA A 219 23.00 16.71 7.76
CA ALA A 219 23.52 17.89 8.42
C ALA A 219 24.97 18.26 8.04
N ASP A 220 25.78 17.26 7.66
CA ASP A 220 27.19 17.41 7.31
C ASP A 220 27.43 17.88 5.87
N THR A 221 26.63 17.37 4.93
CA THR A 221 26.75 17.68 3.49
C THR A 221 25.71 18.67 2.98
N ASN A 222 24.62 18.89 3.71
CA ASN A 222 23.43 19.61 3.28
C ASN A 222 22.75 19.00 2.03
N GLU A 223 23.11 17.77 1.66
CA GLU A 223 22.42 16.99 0.62
C GLU A 223 21.00 16.66 1.08
N THR A 224 20.02 16.80 0.21
CA THR A 224 18.63 16.43 0.47
C THR A 224 18.20 15.28 -0.43
N LEU A 225 17.83 14.16 0.17
CA LEU A 225 17.22 13.02 -0.51
C LEU A 225 15.70 13.10 -0.40
N GLN A 226 15.01 12.75 -1.47
CA GLN A 226 13.56 12.63 -1.48
C GLN A 226 13.16 11.18 -1.28
N ILE A 227 12.14 10.95 -0.46
CA ILE A 227 11.53 9.63 -0.26
C ILE A 227 10.46 9.46 -1.34
N GLN A 228 10.75 8.64 -2.35
CA GLN A 228 10.01 8.62 -3.62
C GLN A 228 8.69 7.87 -3.55
N ASP A 229 8.57 6.81 -2.79
CA ASP A 229 7.33 6.03 -2.66
C ASP A 229 6.17 6.85 -2.05
N MET A 230 6.46 7.80 -1.16
CA MET A 230 5.46 8.74 -0.62
C MET A 230 4.89 9.69 -1.67
N ARG A 231 5.55 9.87 -2.82
CA ARG A 231 5.03 10.67 -3.94
C ARG A 231 3.73 10.12 -4.50
N LEU A 232 3.49 8.82 -4.35
CA LEU A 232 2.24 8.18 -4.77
C LEU A 232 1.01 8.82 -4.11
N VAL A 233 1.14 9.24 -2.85
CA VAL A 233 0.09 9.94 -2.12
C VAL A 233 -0.12 11.36 -2.65
N LEU A 234 0.97 12.07 -2.98
CA LEU A 234 0.88 13.42 -3.56
C LEU A 234 0.23 13.39 -4.94
N GLN A 235 0.66 12.46 -5.80
CA GLN A 235 0.08 12.28 -7.12
C GLN A 235 -1.41 11.95 -7.04
N LEU A 236 -1.82 11.09 -6.10
CA LEU A 236 -3.23 10.79 -5.90
C LEU A 236 -4.03 12.05 -5.54
N ALA A 237 -3.52 12.87 -4.62
CA ALA A 237 -4.15 14.12 -4.26
C ALA A 237 -4.25 15.08 -5.46
N ASP A 238 -3.20 15.19 -6.28
CA ASP A 238 -3.22 16.02 -7.49
C ASP A 238 -4.28 15.54 -8.49
N VAL A 239 -4.36 14.23 -8.74
CA VAL A 239 -5.39 13.63 -9.61
C VAL A 239 -6.79 13.89 -9.08
N LEU A 240 -7.03 13.71 -7.77
CA LEU A 240 -8.34 13.98 -7.18
C LEU A 240 -8.69 15.47 -7.22
N ASN A 241 -7.71 16.36 -7.02
CA ASN A 241 -7.90 17.80 -7.15
C ASN A 241 -8.25 18.20 -8.60
N GLU A 242 -7.64 17.56 -9.60
CA GLU A 242 -7.96 17.76 -11.01
C GLU A 242 -9.37 17.27 -11.35
N LEU A 243 -9.73 16.06 -10.90
CA LEU A 243 -11.08 15.51 -11.09
C LEU A 243 -12.17 16.34 -10.42
N ASN A 244 -11.82 17.05 -9.34
CA ASN A 244 -12.71 17.93 -8.60
C ASN A 244 -12.48 19.42 -8.90
N ALA A 245 -11.79 19.78 -10.00
CA ALA A 245 -11.40 21.17 -10.27
C ALA A 245 -12.59 22.15 -10.32
N ASP A 246 -13.73 21.68 -10.83
CA ASP A 246 -15.00 22.42 -10.95
C ASP A 246 -15.99 22.11 -9.82
N ALA A 247 -15.59 21.32 -8.82
CA ALA A 247 -16.42 20.91 -7.70
C ALA A 247 -16.29 21.86 -6.49
N ASP A 248 -16.91 21.49 -5.37
CA ASP A 248 -16.82 22.23 -4.11
C ASP A 248 -15.35 22.34 -3.65
N PRO A 249 -14.83 23.55 -3.34
CA PRO A 249 -13.49 23.73 -2.79
C PRO A 249 -13.20 22.92 -1.51
N GLU A 250 -14.22 22.50 -0.75
CA GLU A 250 -14.07 21.63 0.43
C GLU A 250 -13.57 20.21 0.07
N LEU A 251 -13.62 19.81 -1.20
CA LEU A 251 -13.09 18.54 -1.69
C LEU A 251 -11.59 18.57 -1.99
N ARG A 252 -10.95 19.74 -1.91
CA ARG A 252 -9.51 19.85 -2.20
C ARG A 252 -8.67 19.17 -1.13
N VAL A 253 -7.71 18.37 -1.59
CA VAL A 253 -6.69 17.77 -0.74
C VAL A 253 -5.48 18.70 -0.75
N ASN A 254 -5.28 19.43 0.35
CA ASN A 254 -4.15 20.34 0.51
C ASN A 254 -3.16 19.78 1.53
N PHE A 255 -1.87 19.70 1.17
CA PHE A 255 -0.83 19.33 2.11
C PHE A 255 -0.33 20.54 2.89
N ILE A 256 -0.10 20.35 4.19
CA ILE A 256 0.48 21.34 5.10
C ILE A 256 1.64 20.70 5.87
N PRO A 257 2.65 21.50 6.28
CA PRO A 257 3.79 20.96 7.03
C PRO A 257 3.35 20.23 8.30
N PHE A 258 3.99 19.11 8.60
CA PHE A 258 3.87 18.42 9.87
C PHE A 258 5.17 18.62 10.66
N ILE A 259 5.07 19.09 11.90
CA ILE A 259 6.21 19.21 12.80
C ILE A 259 6.37 17.86 13.50
N GLN A 260 7.44 17.15 13.15
CA GLN A 260 7.75 15.84 13.72
C GLN A 260 8.33 15.93 15.12
N ASP A 261 9.30 16.84 15.29
CA ASP A 261 10.08 17.00 16.50
C ASP A 261 10.01 18.43 17.03
N ASN A 262 9.96 18.56 18.35
CA ASN A 262 10.05 19.84 19.04
C ASN A 262 10.85 19.65 20.34
N PRO A 263 11.83 20.52 20.64
CA PRO A 263 12.70 20.38 21.82
C PRO A 263 11.94 20.42 23.16
N ASN A 264 10.73 20.98 23.17
CA ASN A 264 9.89 21.12 24.37
C ASN A 264 8.89 19.97 24.54
N LEU A 265 8.90 18.96 23.67
CA LEU A 265 8.10 17.75 23.86
C LEU A 265 8.52 17.04 25.16
N PRO A 266 7.57 16.38 25.84
CA PRO A 266 7.92 15.49 26.95
C PRO A 266 8.74 14.30 26.44
N THR A 267 9.55 13.75 27.33
CA THR A 267 10.24 12.48 27.08
C THR A 267 10.04 11.55 28.28
N ASP A 268 10.05 10.24 28.04
CA ASP A 268 10.15 9.24 29.09
C ASP A 268 11.45 9.47 29.87
N THR A 269 11.33 9.61 31.18
CA THR A 269 12.44 9.86 32.10
C THR A 269 12.58 8.80 33.18
N GLY A 270 11.87 7.68 33.09
CA GLY A 270 11.91 6.60 34.08
C GLY A 270 11.51 7.05 35.49
N GLY A 271 10.55 7.98 35.60
CA GLY A 271 10.01 8.50 36.85
C GLY A 271 10.70 9.76 37.36
N VAL A 272 11.76 10.24 36.71
CA VAL A 272 12.44 11.48 37.13
C VAL A 272 11.57 12.69 36.76
N ARG A 273 11.42 13.62 37.70
CA ARG A 273 10.62 14.84 37.53
C ARG A 273 11.47 16.08 37.83
N LEU A 274 11.08 17.20 37.23
CA LEU A 274 11.59 18.52 37.60
C LEU A 274 11.18 18.89 39.04
N PRO A 275 11.81 19.89 39.68
CA PRO A 275 11.45 20.30 41.05
C PRO A 275 9.99 20.73 41.23
N ASP A 276 9.33 21.17 40.16
CA ASP A 276 7.91 21.52 40.14
C ASP A 276 6.98 20.32 39.89
N GLY A 277 7.53 19.11 39.79
CA GLY A 277 6.83 17.86 39.58
C GLY A 277 6.55 17.53 38.11
N ARG A 278 7.00 18.34 37.15
CA ARG A 278 6.73 18.11 35.72
C ARG A 278 7.66 17.09 35.07
N ILE A 279 7.19 16.49 33.99
CA ILE A 279 7.99 15.63 33.09
C ILE A 279 9.01 16.51 32.35
N PRO A 280 10.31 16.19 32.41
CA PRO A 280 11.33 16.90 31.65
C PRO A 280 11.10 16.84 30.14
N THR A 281 11.54 17.89 29.45
CA THR A 281 11.50 17.94 27.98
C THR A 281 12.70 17.25 27.36
N VAL A 282 12.60 16.91 26.07
CA VAL A 282 13.71 16.36 25.27
C VAL A 282 14.97 17.23 25.40
N ALA A 283 14.84 18.55 25.25
CA ALA A 283 15.99 19.45 25.35
C ALA A 283 16.57 19.54 26.78
N GLN A 284 15.74 19.44 27.81
CA GLN A 284 16.22 19.43 29.20
C GLN A 284 17.03 18.17 29.51
N VAL A 285 16.56 17.00 29.06
CA VAL A 285 17.29 15.74 29.21
C VAL A 285 18.58 15.75 28.39
N ALA A 286 18.56 16.30 27.17
CA ALA A 286 19.76 16.47 26.36
C ALA A 286 20.80 17.39 27.03
N ALA A 287 20.35 18.44 27.72
CA ALA A 287 21.23 19.35 28.48
C ALA A 287 21.69 18.75 29.81
N ASN A 288 20.90 17.86 30.43
CA ASN A 288 21.23 17.20 31.68
C ASN A 288 20.67 15.77 31.71
N SER A 289 21.51 14.80 31.39
CA SER A 289 21.14 13.39 31.33
C SER A 289 20.68 12.79 32.67
N SER A 290 20.98 13.43 33.81
CA SER A 290 20.45 13.00 35.12
C SER A 290 18.94 13.20 35.28
N LEU A 291 18.31 13.95 34.36
CA LEU A 291 16.86 14.11 34.30
C LEU A 291 16.15 12.92 33.65
N ALA A 292 16.87 11.88 33.24
CA ALA A 292 16.30 10.61 32.82
C ALA A 292 16.96 9.47 33.58
N TYR A 293 16.16 8.50 34.00
CA TYR A 293 16.62 7.27 34.58
C TYR A 293 16.30 6.10 33.66
N THR A 294 17.31 5.28 33.41
CA THR A 294 17.14 3.96 32.82
C THR A 294 17.93 3.00 33.70
N ALA A 295 17.30 1.89 34.10
CA ALA A 295 17.98 0.88 34.88
C ALA A 295 19.22 0.40 34.10
N PRO A 296 20.42 0.38 34.70
CA PRO A 296 21.61 -0.04 33.98
C PRO A 296 21.53 -1.54 33.66
N PRO A 297 22.13 -2.00 32.54
CA PRO A 297 22.25 -3.43 32.28
C PRO A 297 23.26 -4.07 33.25
N ASP A 298 23.08 -5.35 33.55
CA ASP A 298 24.03 -6.12 34.36
C ASP A 298 25.44 -6.14 33.75
N ASN A 299 25.52 -6.09 32.42
CA ASN A 299 26.79 -6.00 31.67
C ASN A 299 26.70 -5.00 30.52
N ALA A 300 27.05 -3.74 30.80
CA ALA A 300 27.01 -2.66 29.82
C ALA A 300 27.94 -2.87 28.61
N SER A 301 29.11 -3.47 28.82
CA SER A 301 30.04 -3.76 27.73
C SER A 301 29.45 -4.79 26.77
N ALA A 302 28.87 -5.88 27.28
CA ALA A 302 28.22 -6.89 26.45
C ALA A 302 27.04 -6.32 25.64
N VAL A 303 26.24 -5.43 26.25
CA VAL A 303 25.16 -4.73 25.52
C VAL A 303 25.72 -3.85 24.40
N ALA A 304 26.81 -3.12 24.65
CA ALA A 304 27.44 -2.28 23.64
C ALA A 304 28.04 -3.12 22.49
N ASP A 305 28.70 -4.24 22.83
CA ASP A 305 29.29 -5.16 21.87
C ASP A 305 28.21 -5.84 21.01
N ALA A 306 27.11 -6.30 21.63
CA ALA A 306 25.96 -6.88 20.92
C ALA A 306 25.33 -5.89 19.93
N LYS A 307 25.12 -4.64 20.35
CA LYS A 307 24.64 -3.56 19.48
C LYS A 307 25.61 -3.28 18.34
N ALA A 308 26.90 -3.19 18.63
CA ALA A 308 27.92 -2.96 17.60
C ALA A 308 27.97 -4.11 16.58
N GLY A 309 27.89 -5.36 17.04
CA GLY A 309 27.86 -6.55 16.18
C GLY A 309 26.63 -6.61 15.29
N TYR A 310 25.44 -6.29 15.83
CA TYR A 310 24.23 -6.17 15.01
C TYR A 310 24.34 -5.05 13.99
N MET A 311 24.82 -3.88 14.40
CA MET A 311 24.97 -2.73 13.51
C MET A 311 25.96 -3.01 12.37
N GLN A 312 27.00 -3.82 12.62
CA GLN A 312 27.90 -4.28 11.57
C GLN A 312 27.19 -5.15 10.51
N TYR A 313 26.20 -5.94 10.91
CA TYR A 313 25.39 -6.76 9.99
C TYR A 313 24.32 -5.93 9.27
N ALA A 314 23.54 -5.14 10.01
CA ALA A 314 22.40 -4.42 9.49
C ALA A 314 22.79 -3.13 8.71
N GLN A 315 24.04 -2.65 8.84
CA GLN A 315 24.44 -1.32 8.34
C GLN A 315 25.84 -1.30 7.69
N THR A 316 26.27 -2.39 7.06
CA THR A 316 27.59 -2.52 6.40
C THR A 316 27.89 -1.40 5.38
N ASP A 317 26.86 -0.77 4.81
CA ASP A 317 26.92 0.49 4.06
C ASP A 317 25.63 1.33 4.24
N LYS A 318 25.43 1.84 5.46
CA LYS A 318 24.19 2.55 5.84
C LYS A 318 23.76 3.64 4.86
N ILE A 319 24.71 4.42 4.34
CA ILE A 319 24.40 5.58 3.51
C ILE A 319 23.88 5.14 2.14
N SER A 320 24.47 4.11 1.52
CA SER A 320 23.95 3.58 0.26
C SER A 320 22.57 2.96 0.47
N ASN A 321 22.37 2.18 1.52
CA ASN A 321 21.07 1.56 1.79
C ASN A 321 19.96 2.59 2.09
N ILE A 322 20.25 3.67 2.86
CA ILE A 322 19.29 4.78 3.04
C ILE A 322 18.93 5.43 1.70
N ARG A 323 19.95 5.69 0.86
CA ARG A 323 19.74 6.29 -0.47
C ARG A 323 18.89 5.39 -1.35
N GLU A 324 19.14 4.09 -1.34
CA GLU A 324 18.35 3.12 -2.12
C GLU A 324 16.91 3.06 -1.62
N VAL A 325 16.66 2.92 -0.31
CA VAL A 325 15.29 2.93 0.23
C VAL A 325 14.55 4.22 -0.13
N ALA A 326 15.20 5.38 -0.01
CA ALA A 326 14.58 6.66 -0.34
C ALA A 326 14.31 6.82 -1.86
N ARG A 327 15.21 6.36 -2.73
CA ARG A 327 15.12 6.56 -4.19
C ARG A 327 14.30 5.47 -4.90
N ASN A 328 14.48 4.22 -4.49
CA ASN A 328 13.90 3.04 -5.10
C ASN A 328 13.69 1.95 -4.03
N MET A 329 12.55 2.05 -3.34
CA MET A 329 12.14 1.11 -2.31
C MET A 329 12.08 -0.35 -2.80
N TYR A 330 11.71 -0.58 -4.05
CA TYR A 330 11.61 -1.92 -4.63
C TYR A 330 12.98 -2.60 -4.78
N ARG A 331 13.97 -1.87 -5.29
CA ARG A 331 15.36 -2.35 -5.37
C ARG A 331 15.94 -2.60 -3.98
N ALA A 332 15.67 -1.70 -3.02
CA ALA A 332 16.08 -1.88 -1.64
C ALA A 332 15.44 -3.11 -0.97
N HIS A 333 14.15 -3.35 -1.24
CA HIS A 333 13.43 -4.53 -0.75
C HIS A 333 14.06 -5.84 -1.26
N LYS A 334 14.43 -5.90 -2.54
CA LYS A 334 15.10 -7.07 -3.11
C LYS A 334 16.48 -7.30 -2.49
N ALA A 335 17.29 -6.24 -2.36
CA ALA A 335 18.58 -6.35 -1.68
C ALA A 335 18.41 -6.87 -0.25
N ALA A 336 17.39 -6.42 0.47
CA ALA A 336 17.08 -6.91 1.81
C ALA A 336 16.68 -8.41 1.85
N LEU A 337 15.98 -8.92 0.82
CA LEU A 337 15.74 -10.36 0.68
C LEU A 337 17.06 -11.13 0.50
N GLU A 338 17.92 -10.66 -0.41
CA GLU A 338 19.22 -11.29 -0.72
C GLU A 338 20.19 -11.26 0.49
N ASP A 339 20.16 -10.19 1.28
CA ASP A 339 20.96 -10.00 2.48
C ASP A 339 20.36 -10.70 3.73
N GLY A 340 19.19 -11.34 3.59
CA GLY A 340 18.56 -12.14 4.64
C GLY A 340 17.88 -11.33 5.75
N PHE A 341 17.44 -10.10 5.47
CA PHE A 341 16.78 -9.22 6.46
C PHE A 341 15.42 -9.75 6.92
N TYR A 342 14.89 -10.77 6.26
CA TYR A 342 13.66 -11.48 6.64
C TYR A 342 13.89 -12.73 7.48
N HIS A 343 15.13 -13.21 7.57
CA HIS A 343 15.47 -14.43 8.30
C HIS A 343 15.63 -14.20 9.81
N TRP A 344 15.78 -12.94 10.21
CA TRP A 344 16.09 -12.58 11.59
C TRP A 344 15.27 -11.37 12.05
N SER A 345 14.91 -11.37 13.32
CA SER A 345 14.71 -10.13 14.07
C SER A 345 16.04 -9.67 14.65
N GLU A 346 16.13 -8.40 15.04
CA GLU A 346 17.32 -7.86 15.72
C GLU A 346 17.68 -8.71 16.95
N ALA A 347 16.69 -9.03 17.79
CA ALA A 347 16.89 -9.85 18.98
C ALA A 347 17.33 -11.29 18.63
N ALA A 348 16.71 -11.92 17.63
CA ALA A 348 17.08 -13.28 17.22
C ALA A 348 18.49 -13.32 16.62
N TYR A 349 18.89 -12.31 15.85
CA TYR A 349 20.23 -12.20 15.29
C TYR A 349 21.28 -12.10 16.41
N MET A 350 21.11 -11.17 17.35
CA MET A 350 22.02 -11.03 18.49
C MET A 350 22.08 -12.32 19.31
N ARG A 351 20.94 -12.95 19.59
CA ARG A 351 20.88 -14.16 20.41
C ARG A 351 21.56 -15.37 19.76
N TYR A 352 21.26 -15.64 18.50
CA TYR A 352 21.62 -16.92 17.87
C TYR A 352 22.78 -16.80 16.89
N ALA A 353 22.90 -15.69 16.16
CA ALA A 353 23.99 -15.49 15.21
C ALA A 353 25.25 -14.95 15.91
N LEU A 354 25.09 -13.99 16.83
CA LEU A 354 26.21 -13.44 17.62
C LEU A 354 26.49 -14.25 18.90
N GLY A 355 25.55 -15.09 19.34
CA GLY A 355 25.69 -15.93 20.53
C GLY A 355 25.54 -15.16 21.85
N GLU A 356 24.90 -14.00 21.82
CA GLU A 356 24.76 -13.13 22.98
C GLU A 356 23.84 -13.71 24.06
N ASN A 357 24.05 -13.31 25.31
CA ASN A 357 23.22 -13.74 26.44
C ASN A 357 21.79 -13.19 26.33
N ALA A 358 20.78 -13.97 26.77
CA ALA A 358 19.38 -13.56 26.67
C ALA A 358 19.06 -12.23 27.38
N ASP A 359 19.63 -11.98 28.56
CA ASP A 359 19.41 -10.74 29.32
C ASP A 359 20.08 -9.55 28.63
N VAL A 360 21.25 -9.78 27.99
CA VAL A 360 21.94 -8.78 27.16
C VAL A 360 21.10 -8.42 25.93
N VAL A 361 20.53 -9.43 25.26
CA VAL A 361 19.69 -9.25 24.08
C VAL A 361 18.39 -8.53 24.42
N ASP A 362 17.69 -8.94 25.47
CA ASP A 362 16.47 -8.29 25.93
C ASP A 362 16.71 -6.81 26.24
N TYR A 363 17.79 -6.51 26.95
CA TYR A 363 18.15 -5.11 27.22
C TYR A 363 18.55 -4.34 25.94
N ALA A 364 19.23 -5.00 25.00
CA ALA A 364 19.76 -4.34 23.80
C ALA A 364 18.69 -4.06 22.74
N ALA A 365 17.81 -5.04 22.48
CA ALA A 365 16.90 -5.10 21.34
C ALA A 365 15.45 -5.47 21.73
N GLY A 366 15.19 -5.79 23.00
CA GLY A 366 13.89 -6.28 23.46
C GLY A 366 13.57 -7.70 22.98
N THR A 367 12.29 -8.03 22.95
CA THR A 367 11.78 -9.36 22.58
C THR A 367 10.98 -9.35 21.27
N ALA A 368 11.11 -8.30 20.47
CA ALA A 368 10.36 -8.17 19.22
C ALA A 368 10.82 -9.23 18.18
N ASN A 369 9.87 -9.77 17.43
CA ASN A 369 10.10 -10.85 16.47
C ASN A 369 9.65 -10.45 15.05
N ASN A 370 9.71 -9.17 14.73
CA ASN A 370 9.55 -8.65 13.38
C ASN A 370 10.88 -8.76 12.60
N PRO A 371 10.83 -8.93 11.27
CA PRO A 371 11.99 -8.85 10.40
C PRO A 371 12.84 -7.59 10.63
N ILE A 372 14.16 -7.70 10.41
CA ILE A 372 15.06 -6.54 10.39
C ILE A 372 14.62 -5.52 9.32
N TRP A 373 14.05 -6.00 8.21
CA TRP A 373 13.50 -5.12 7.17
C TRP A 373 12.50 -4.09 7.72
N ASP A 374 11.57 -4.50 8.60
CA ASP A 374 10.60 -3.61 9.22
C ASP A 374 11.26 -2.45 9.97
N GLY A 375 12.22 -2.76 10.83
CA GLY A 375 12.98 -1.72 11.54
C GLY A 375 13.82 -0.86 10.59
N PHE A 376 14.29 -1.43 9.47
CA PHE A 376 15.16 -0.76 8.53
C PHE A 376 14.43 0.31 7.70
N TYR A 377 13.33 -0.04 7.01
CA TYR A 377 12.61 0.96 6.21
C TYR A 377 11.97 2.04 7.09
N ASP A 378 11.45 1.69 8.27
CA ASP A 378 10.92 2.67 9.21
C ASP A 378 12.02 3.62 9.69
N SER A 379 13.22 3.12 9.98
CA SER A 379 14.36 3.99 10.33
C SER A 379 14.69 5.00 9.22
N VAL A 380 14.53 4.63 7.94
CA VAL A 380 14.71 5.56 6.82
C VAL A 380 13.60 6.61 6.78
N TYR A 381 12.34 6.20 6.92
CA TYR A 381 11.21 7.13 6.96
C TYR A 381 11.30 8.09 8.14
N PHE A 382 11.64 7.59 9.33
CA PHE A 382 11.79 8.40 10.54
C PHE A 382 13.07 9.25 10.55
N ALA A 383 14.02 9.01 9.64
CA ALA A 383 15.14 9.92 9.39
C ALA A 383 14.73 11.16 8.55
N ALA A 384 13.47 11.24 8.09
CA ALA A 384 12.99 12.40 7.36
C ALA A 384 13.07 13.68 8.20
N THR A 385 13.68 14.70 7.60
CA THR A 385 13.81 16.06 8.15
C THR A 385 12.61 16.95 7.83
N THR A 386 11.77 16.54 6.87
CA THR A 386 10.54 17.25 6.50
C THR A 386 9.38 16.27 6.35
N TRP A 387 8.22 16.69 6.83
CA TRP A 387 7.00 15.91 6.89
C TRP A 387 5.81 16.75 6.43
N PHE A 388 4.81 16.11 5.85
CA PHE A 388 3.52 16.74 5.56
C PHE A 388 2.38 15.97 6.23
N THR A 389 1.26 16.66 6.36
CA THR A 389 -0.05 16.13 6.72
C THR A 389 -1.09 16.79 5.81
N ILE A 390 -2.34 16.34 5.84
CA ILE A 390 -3.42 16.93 5.03
C ILE A 390 -4.20 17.93 5.87
N ASP A 391 -4.41 19.12 5.30
CA ASP A 391 -5.18 20.19 5.92
C ASP A 391 -6.62 19.75 6.16
N GLN A 392 -7.16 20.18 7.31
CA GLN A 392 -8.51 19.82 7.77
C GLN A 392 -8.74 18.32 7.94
N GLY A 393 -7.68 17.51 7.97
CA GLY A 393 -7.68 16.11 8.35
C GLY A 393 -7.39 15.15 7.21
N MET A 394 -6.86 13.97 7.54
CA MET A 394 -6.55 12.92 6.57
C MET A 394 -7.80 12.41 5.84
N GLU A 395 -8.96 12.57 6.47
CA GLU A 395 -10.25 12.26 5.86
C GLU A 395 -10.62 13.19 4.69
N SER A 396 -9.93 14.33 4.50
CA SER A 396 -10.02 15.14 3.28
C SER A 396 -9.70 14.30 2.03
N LEU A 397 -8.74 13.38 2.12
CA LEU A 397 -8.41 12.47 1.01
C LEU A 397 -9.59 11.56 0.66
N VAL A 398 -10.31 11.06 1.68
CA VAL A 398 -11.50 10.22 1.50
C VAL A 398 -12.66 11.03 0.91
N ARG A 399 -12.88 12.25 1.42
CA ARG A 399 -13.93 13.15 0.90
C ARG A 399 -13.74 13.43 -0.59
N ALA A 400 -12.51 13.64 -1.04
CA ALA A 400 -12.18 13.89 -2.44
C ALA A 400 -12.53 12.71 -3.37
N PHE A 401 -12.59 11.48 -2.86
CA PHE A 401 -13.06 10.32 -3.63
C PHE A 401 -14.59 10.24 -3.75
N LEU A 402 -15.33 10.73 -2.75
CA LEU A 402 -16.77 10.48 -2.64
C LEU A 402 -17.57 10.77 -3.92
N PRO A 403 -17.35 11.90 -4.64
CA PRO A 403 -18.08 12.19 -5.87
C PRO A 403 -17.89 11.17 -6.99
N HIS A 404 -16.81 10.38 -6.93
CA HIS A 404 -16.41 9.44 -7.99
C HIS A 404 -16.78 7.99 -7.71
N VAL A 405 -17.24 7.68 -6.49
CA VAL A 405 -17.52 6.30 -6.04
C VAL A 405 -18.87 6.12 -5.37
N ALA A 406 -19.51 7.19 -4.88
CA ALA A 406 -20.70 7.08 -4.05
C ALA A 406 -21.91 6.43 -4.75
N ASP A 407 -22.05 6.60 -6.07
CA ASP A 407 -23.12 5.98 -6.88
C ASP A 407 -22.87 4.49 -7.17
N LYS A 408 -21.65 4.01 -6.91
CA LYS A 408 -21.20 2.63 -7.12
C LYS A 408 -20.67 2.00 -5.83
N ALA A 409 -21.18 2.44 -4.68
CA ALA A 409 -20.78 1.91 -3.38
C ALA A 409 -22.02 1.49 -2.56
N THR A 410 -21.95 0.30 -1.97
CA THR A 410 -22.91 -0.13 -0.95
C THR A 410 -22.24 -0.14 0.42
N LEU A 411 -22.73 0.71 1.32
CA LEU A 411 -22.27 0.81 2.71
C LEU A 411 -23.06 -0.14 3.62
N GLY A 412 -22.47 -0.50 4.76
CA GLY A 412 -23.09 -1.36 5.78
C GLY A 412 -23.20 -2.84 5.40
N ARG A 413 -22.55 -3.29 4.33
CA ARG A 413 -22.64 -4.68 3.87
C ARG A 413 -21.46 -5.49 4.34
N LYS A 414 -21.69 -6.27 5.40
CA LYS A 414 -20.71 -7.19 5.98
C LYS A 414 -20.64 -8.45 5.13
N VAL A 415 -19.53 -8.62 4.41
CA VAL A 415 -19.24 -9.84 3.65
C VAL A 415 -18.89 -10.96 4.63
N ASP A 416 -19.47 -12.14 4.37
CA ASP A 416 -19.31 -13.35 5.17
C ASP A 416 -18.50 -14.43 4.45
N GLY A 417 -18.31 -14.30 3.14
CA GLY A 417 -17.69 -15.34 2.34
C GLY A 417 -17.44 -14.96 0.88
N LEU A 418 -16.65 -15.80 0.24
CA LEU A 418 -16.43 -15.84 -1.21
C LEU A 418 -16.75 -17.25 -1.72
N SER A 419 -17.42 -17.35 -2.87
CA SER A 419 -17.77 -18.62 -3.49
C SER A 419 -17.49 -18.60 -4.98
N TYR A 420 -16.60 -19.48 -5.44
CA TYR A 420 -16.26 -19.61 -6.86
C TYR A 420 -17.15 -20.65 -7.53
N ASN A 421 -17.72 -20.27 -8.66
CA ASN A 421 -18.59 -21.12 -9.45
C ASN A 421 -17.80 -21.68 -10.64
N GLU A 422 -17.42 -22.96 -10.59
CA GLU A 422 -16.67 -23.62 -11.67
C GLU A 422 -17.43 -23.66 -13.00
N SER A 423 -18.77 -23.63 -12.97
CA SER A 423 -19.57 -23.71 -14.19
C SER A 423 -19.61 -22.38 -14.95
N SER A 424 -19.68 -21.26 -14.22
CA SER A 424 -19.69 -19.92 -14.83
C SER A 424 -18.30 -19.28 -14.91
N GLY A 425 -17.32 -19.79 -14.16
CA GLY A 425 -15.99 -19.19 -14.01
C GLY A 425 -16.00 -17.89 -13.20
N LYS A 426 -17.06 -17.63 -12.42
CA LYS A 426 -17.29 -16.37 -11.70
C LYS A 426 -17.11 -16.53 -10.19
N ILE A 427 -16.87 -15.41 -9.52
CA ILE A 427 -16.72 -15.31 -8.07
C ILE A 427 -17.89 -14.53 -7.48
N ALA A 428 -18.48 -15.04 -6.41
CA ALA A 428 -19.54 -14.36 -5.66
C ALA A 428 -19.05 -13.97 -4.27
N TYR A 429 -19.40 -12.77 -3.81
CA TYR A 429 -19.35 -12.47 -2.38
C TYR A 429 -20.68 -12.82 -1.73
N THR A 430 -20.65 -13.28 -0.49
CA THR A 430 -21.86 -13.67 0.26
C THR A 430 -22.05 -12.78 1.49
N TRP A 431 -23.31 -12.57 1.89
CA TRP A 431 -23.64 -11.82 3.10
C TRP A 431 -24.96 -12.28 3.73
N ARG A 432 -25.18 -11.85 4.96
CA ARG A 432 -26.44 -11.99 5.70
C ARG A 432 -27.25 -10.70 5.71
N GLU A 433 -28.56 -10.82 5.60
CA GLU A 433 -29.49 -9.68 5.79
C GLU A 433 -29.64 -9.32 7.28
N SER A 434 -29.43 -10.30 8.16
CA SER A 434 -29.58 -10.13 9.60
C SER A 434 -28.38 -10.75 10.35
N PRO A 435 -27.82 -10.08 11.36
CA PRO A 435 -26.69 -10.59 12.14
C PRO A 435 -26.93 -11.93 12.84
N VAL A 436 -28.20 -12.27 13.12
CA VAL A 436 -28.58 -13.53 13.80
C VAL A 436 -28.88 -14.67 12.83
N GLN A 437 -28.77 -14.42 11.52
CA GLN A 437 -28.97 -15.43 10.51
C GLN A 437 -27.79 -16.42 10.54
N ILE A 438 -28.10 -17.71 10.59
CA ILE A 438 -27.07 -18.76 10.73
C ILE A 438 -26.29 -18.93 9.43
N THR A 439 -27.00 -18.96 8.29
CA THR A 439 -26.42 -19.19 6.95
C THR A 439 -26.48 -17.92 6.11
N PRO A 440 -25.40 -17.54 5.40
CA PRO A 440 -25.47 -16.48 4.40
C PRO A 440 -26.32 -16.96 3.21
N GLU A 441 -27.45 -16.30 2.96
CA GLU A 441 -28.39 -16.66 1.89
C GLU A 441 -28.34 -15.71 0.70
N ARG A 442 -27.55 -14.64 0.79
CA ARG A 442 -27.38 -13.67 -0.29
C ARG A 442 -26.01 -13.79 -0.92
N SER A 443 -25.98 -13.62 -2.23
CA SER A 443 -24.76 -13.53 -3.01
C SER A 443 -24.97 -12.66 -4.24
N GLU A 444 -23.89 -12.07 -4.73
CA GLU A 444 -23.82 -11.41 -6.03
C GLU A 444 -22.58 -11.91 -6.76
N GLU A 445 -22.74 -12.39 -7.99
CA GLU A 445 -21.67 -12.91 -8.84
C GLU A 445 -21.02 -11.81 -9.68
N TYR A 446 -19.70 -11.87 -9.80
CA TYR A 446 -18.85 -10.98 -10.58
C TYR A 446 -17.80 -11.80 -11.35
N ASP A 447 -17.24 -11.24 -12.41
CA ASP A 447 -16.16 -11.88 -13.15
C ASP A 447 -14.88 -11.93 -12.30
N TYR A 448 -14.63 -10.89 -11.49
CA TYR A 448 -13.52 -10.82 -10.54
C TYR A 448 -13.91 -10.16 -9.22
N ALA A 449 -13.20 -10.50 -8.15
CA ALA A 449 -13.27 -9.87 -6.85
C ALA A 449 -11.89 -9.32 -6.44
N VAL A 450 -11.81 -8.00 -6.25
CA VAL A 450 -10.66 -7.34 -5.63
C VAL A 450 -10.97 -7.13 -4.15
N VAL A 451 -10.31 -7.88 -3.28
CA VAL A 451 -10.55 -7.88 -1.83
C VAL A 451 -9.57 -6.91 -1.17
N ALA A 452 -10.08 -5.75 -0.78
CA ALA A 452 -9.36 -4.71 -0.04
C ALA A 452 -9.51 -4.83 1.49
N ALA A 453 -10.37 -5.73 1.96
CA ALA A 453 -10.56 -6.00 3.38
C ALA A 453 -9.30 -6.62 4.02
N PRO A 454 -8.93 -6.25 5.25
CA PRO A 454 -7.75 -6.80 5.91
C PRO A 454 -7.95 -8.28 6.28
N PHE A 455 -6.86 -9.04 6.34
CA PHE A 455 -6.91 -10.47 6.65
C PHE A 455 -7.43 -10.82 8.03
N THR A 456 -7.39 -9.88 8.97
CA THR A 456 -8.07 -9.97 10.27
C THR A 456 -9.58 -10.15 10.12
N LYS A 457 -10.18 -9.66 9.02
CA LYS A 457 -11.58 -9.91 8.65
C LYS A 457 -11.75 -11.08 7.70
N VAL A 458 -10.93 -11.15 6.66
CA VAL A 458 -11.03 -12.21 5.65
C VAL A 458 -10.86 -13.60 6.27
N ARG A 459 -10.04 -13.77 7.31
CA ARG A 459 -9.88 -15.08 7.99
C ARG A 459 -11.11 -15.60 8.73
N MET A 460 -12.14 -14.77 8.87
CA MET A 460 -13.45 -15.16 9.44
C MET A 460 -14.48 -15.49 8.35
N TRP A 461 -14.10 -15.43 7.08
CA TRP A 461 -14.99 -15.69 5.95
C TRP A 461 -15.01 -17.17 5.57
N GLU A 462 -16.13 -17.61 4.98
CA GLU A 462 -16.17 -18.86 4.22
C GLU A 462 -15.50 -18.64 2.86
N LEU A 463 -14.38 -19.30 2.58
CA LEU A 463 -13.55 -19.02 1.41
C LEU A 463 -13.45 -20.23 0.46
N PRO A 464 -13.17 -20.00 -0.83
CA PRO A 464 -12.68 -21.04 -1.73
C PRO A 464 -11.43 -21.72 -1.14
N ARG A 465 -11.14 -22.93 -1.61
CA ARG A 465 -9.95 -23.68 -1.19
C ARG A 465 -8.71 -23.15 -1.92
N TYR A 466 -8.24 -21.97 -1.49
CA TYR A 466 -6.99 -21.38 -1.96
C TYR A 466 -5.78 -22.28 -1.71
N SER A 467 -4.66 -21.96 -2.37
CA SER A 467 -3.39 -22.61 -2.16
C SER A 467 -2.99 -22.63 -0.68
N SER A 468 -2.14 -23.59 -0.29
CA SER A 468 -1.69 -23.73 1.10
C SER A 468 -1.00 -22.46 1.61
N ILE A 469 -0.24 -21.76 0.74
CA ILE A 469 0.46 -20.54 1.13
C ILE A 469 -0.55 -19.41 1.33
N LEU A 470 -1.46 -19.17 0.38
CA LEU A 470 -2.46 -18.11 0.50
C LEU A 470 -3.42 -18.34 1.67
N SER A 471 -3.86 -19.58 1.89
CA SER A 471 -4.70 -19.95 3.04
C SER A 471 -4.01 -19.64 4.37
N ARG A 472 -2.72 -19.98 4.52
CA ARG A 472 -1.94 -19.64 5.72
C ARG A 472 -1.66 -18.14 5.82
N ALA A 473 -1.45 -17.45 4.72
CA ALA A 473 -1.25 -16.01 4.75
C ALA A 473 -2.50 -15.30 5.30
N ILE A 474 -3.70 -15.68 4.83
CA ILE A 474 -4.97 -15.18 5.35
C ILE A 474 -5.11 -15.48 6.84
N SER A 475 -4.84 -16.72 7.28
CA SER A 475 -5.06 -17.13 8.67
C SER A 475 -4.01 -16.63 9.66
N GLU A 476 -2.75 -16.46 9.25
CA GLU A 476 -1.60 -16.28 10.15
C GLU A 476 -0.96 -14.88 10.11
N THR A 477 -1.20 -14.06 9.07
CA THR A 477 -0.54 -12.73 8.96
C THR A 477 -0.79 -11.92 10.24
N ASN A 478 0.29 -11.44 10.86
CA ASN A 478 0.25 -10.71 12.12
C ASN A 478 -0.04 -9.21 11.92
N TYR A 479 -0.70 -8.61 12.91
CA TYR A 479 -1.06 -7.19 12.93
C TYR A 479 -0.68 -6.56 14.27
N GLU A 480 -0.28 -5.29 14.23
CA GLU A 480 0.05 -4.51 15.42
C GLU A 480 -1.21 -3.90 16.06
N PRO A 481 -1.39 -3.98 17.38
CA PRO A 481 -2.44 -3.27 18.08
C PRO A 481 -2.06 -1.80 18.30
N ALA A 482 -3.01 -0.88 18.07
CA ALA A 482 -2.82 0.54 18.35
C ALA A 482 -4.11 1.22 18.85
N CYS A 483 -3.94 2.12 19.81
CA CYS A 483 -5.01 2.89 20.43
C CYS A 483 -4.64 4.38 20.48
N LYS A 484 -5.56 5.25 20.07
CA LYS A 484 -5.41 6.71 20.09
C LYS A 484 -6.54 7.39 20.87
N LEU A 485 -6.20 8.37 21.70
CA LEU A 485 -7.14 9.13 22.53
C LEU A 485 -6.97 10.63 22.35
N ALA A 486 -7.99 11.27 21.79
CA ALA A 486 -8.06 12.71 21.64
C ALA A 486 -8.70 13.36 22.87
N LEU A 487 -8.11 14.48 23.33
CA LEU A 487 -8.62 15.33 24.40
C LEU A 487 -8.83 16.75 23.86
N LEU A 488 -10.03 17.32 24.04
CA LEU A 488 -10.34 18.68 23.61
C LEU A 488 -10.10 19.69 24.73
N TYR A 489 -9.36 20.75 24.40
CA TYR A 489 -9.08 21.88 25.29
C TYR A 489 -9.71 23.17 24.77
N LYS A 490 -10.01 24.10 25.69
CA LYS A 490 -10.63 25.40 25.38
C LYS A 490 -9.75 26.31 24.52
N THR A 491 -8.43 26.21 24.71
CA THR A 491 -7.42 26.93 23.92
C THR A 491 -6.20 26.03 23.68
N ARG A 492 -5.31 26.49 22.79
CA ARG A 492 -3.99 25.90 22.52
C ARG A 492 -2.97 26.32 23.58
N PHE A 493 -3.31 26.19 24.86
CA PHE A 493 -2.51 26.75 25.96
C PHE A 493 -1.04 26.27 25.93
N TRP A 494 -0.77 25.06 25.43
CA TRP A 494 0.57 24.51 25.25
C TRP A 494 1.48 25.32 24.31
N GLU A 495 0.92 26.13 23.40
CA GLU A 495 1.67 27.02 22.50
C GLU A 495 2.06 28.36 23.17
N HIS A 496 1.51 28.65 24.34
CA HIS A 496 1.62 29.95 25.00
C HIS A 496 2.22 29.90 26.41
N GLN A 497 2.73 28.75 26.83
CA GLN A 497 3.52 28.61 28.06
C GLN A 497 4.96 29.08 27.83
N GLU A 498 5.73 29.21 28.93
CA GLU A 498 7.15 29.61 28.87
C GLU A 498 8.00 28.68 27.99
N GLN A 499 7.65 27.39 27.96
CA GLN A 499 8.22 26.39 27.07
C GLN A 499 7.13 25.96 26.07
N PRO A 500 6.94 26.70 24.98
CA PRO A 500 5.83 26.44 24.06
C PRO A 500 6.11 25.17 23.25
N ILE A 501 5.05 24.38 23.01
CA ILE A 501 5.08 23.19 22.16
C ILE A 501 4.30 23.50 20.88
N PHE A 502 4.94 23.38 19.73
CA PHE A 502 4.33 23.48 18.41
C PHE A 502 4.52 22.15 17.69
N GLY A 503 3.42 21.41 17.52
CA GLY A 503 3.41 20.07 16.92
C GLY A 503 4.33 19.04 17.61
N GLY A 504 4.51 17.90 16.96
CA GLY A 504 5.38 16.81 17.40
C GLY A 504 4.75 15.80 18.35
N CYS A 505 5.44 14.68 18.56
CA CYS A 505 5.05 13.59 19.46
C CYS A 505 6.13 13.32 20.50
N GLY A 506 5.82 13.52 21.78
CA GLY A 506 6.71 13.20 22.89
C GLY A 506 6.41 11.84 23.51
N THR A 507 7.38 11.25 24.20
CA THR A 507 7.19 10.04 25.01
C THR A 507 6.89 10.40 26.46
N VAL A 508 6.20 9.51 27.17
CA VAL A 508 5.94 9.66 28.60
C VAL A 508 6.03 8.31 29.31
N ASP A 509 6.41 8.36 30.58
CA ASP A 509 6.47 7.21 31.50
C ASP A 509 5.17 7.01 32.29
N ILE A 510 4.06 7.62 31.82
CA ILE A 510 2.73 7.43 32.39
C ILE A 510 2.15 6.12 31.85
N PRO A 511 1.79 5.15 32.72
CA PRO A 511 1.24 3.89 32.28
C PRO A 511 0.00 4.08 31.40
N GLY A 512 -0.06 3.37 30.27
CA GLY A 512 -1.20 3.41 29.35
C GLY A 512 -1.26 4.63 28.43
N VAL A 513 -0.22 5.48 28.39
CA VAL A 513 -0.18 6.66 27.50
C VAL A 513 0.81 6.47 26.36
N GLN A 514 2.07 6.16 26.68
CA GLN A 514 3.22 5.97 25.78
C GLN A 514 3.64 7.22 25.00
N TYR A 515 2.77 7.77 24.14
CA TYR A 515 3.04 8.99 23.38
C TYR A 515 1.95 10.05 23.58
N VAL A 516 2.35 11.33 23.58
CA VAL A 516 1.47 12.50 23.52
C VAL A 516 1.83 13.33 22.30
N CYS A 517 0.88 13.56 21.39
CA CYS A 517 1.13 14.28 20.15
C CYS A 517 0.30 15.56 20.04
N TYR A 518 0.97 16.65 19.66
CA TYR A 518 0.37 17.96 19.49
C TYR A 518 0.05 18.22 18.01
N PRO A 519 -1.05 18.92 17.71
CA PRO A 519 -1.43 19.23 16.34
C PRO A 519 -0.39 20.14 15.65
N SER A 520 -0.02 19.80 14.41
CA SER A 520 0.84 20.63 13.55
C SER A 520 0.05 21.63 12.69
N PHE A 521 -1.28 21.66 12.85
CA PHE A 521 -2.21 22.49 12.10
C PHE A 521 -2.84 23.56 12.99
N ASN A 522 -3.30 24.66 12.36
CA ASN A 522 -3.90 25.81 13.03
C ASN A 522 -3.04 26.36 14.19
N LEU A 523 -1.71 26.44 13.97
CA LEU A 523 -0.75 26.95 14.96
C LEU A 523 -1.08 28.41 15.31
N ASN A 524 -0.96 28.76 16.59
CA ASN A 524 -1.34 30.04 17.18
C ASN A 524 -2.86 30.36 17.07
N GLY A 525 -3.69 29.36 16.79
CA GLY A 525 -5.15 29.51 16.84
C GLY A 525 -5.65 29.82 18.25
N THR A 526 -6.65 30.70 18.38
CA THR A 526 -7.15 31.17 19.68
C THR A 526 -8.33 30.35 20.24
N GLY A 527 -8.89 29.45 19.43
CA GLY A 527 -10.07 28.64 19.78
C GLY A 527 -9.74 27.27 20.37
N PRO A 528 -10.77 26.43 20.59
CA PRO A 528 -10.60 25.07 21.06
C PRO A 528 -9.75 24.23 20.11
N ALA A 529 -8.99 23.30 20.66
CA ALA A 529 -8.15 22.40 19.89
C ALA A 529 -7.99 21.06 20.60
N ALA A 530 -7.82 19.99 19.81
CA ALA A 530 -7.62 18.66 20.32
C ALA A 530 -6.14 18.27 20.32
N VAL A 531 -5.70 17.61 21.39
CA VAL A 531 -4.39 16.97 21.51
C VAL A 531 -4.60 15.47 21.50
N LEU A 532 -3.71 14.71 20.87
CA LEU A 532 -3.66 13.28 21.03
C LEU A 532 -2.99 12.99 22.38
N GLY A 533 -3.80 12.96 23.44
CA GLY A 533 -3.37 12.84 24.83
C GLY A 533 -2.90 11.44 25.21
N ALA A 534 -3.16 10.44 24.38
CA ALA A 534 -2.48 9.16 24.41
C ALA A 534 -2.42 8.54 23.01
N TYR A 535 -1.28 7.94 22.68
CA TYR A 535 -1.12 7.04 21.56
C TYR A 535 -0.33 5.84 22.05
N SER A 536 -1.00 4.70 22.19
CA SER A 536 -0.45 3.46 22.72
C SER A 536 -0.36 2.39 21.64
N LEU A 537 0.72 1.62 21.67
CA LEU A 537 1.09 0.57 20.72
C LEU A 537 1.35 -0.76 21.45
N GLY A 538 1.33 -1.87 20.73
CA GLY A 538 1.75 -3.18 21.23
C GLY A 538 1.04 -3.63 22.51
N GLY A 539 1.82 -4.13 23.46
CA GLY A 539 1.32 -4.60 24.76
C GLY A 539 0.56 -3.53 25.55
N THR A 540 0.96 -2.25 25.40
CA THR A 540 0.25 -1.12 26.03
C THR A 540 -1.11 -0.93 25.39
N ALA A 541 -1.21 -0.92 24.05
CA ALA A 541 -2.48 -0.85 23.33
C ALA A 541 -3.44 -1.99 23.75
N ARG A 542 -2.93 -3.22 23.77
CA ARG A 542 -3.67 -4.41 24.23
C ARG A 542 -4.22 -4.23 25.66
N SER A 543 -3.49 -3.55 26.53
CA SER A 543 -3.92 -3.32 27.91
C SER A 543 -4.98 -2.23 28.01
N VAL A 544 -4.78 -1.09 27.33
CA VAL A 544 -5.71 0.05 27.42
C VAL A 544 -7.03 -0.19 26.70
N GLN A 545 -7.05 -1.03 25.66
CA GLN A 545 -8.30 -1.34 24.94
C GLN A 545 -9.34 -2.09 25.80
N ALA A 546 -8.90 -2.71 26.90
CA ALA A 546 -9.78 -3.40 27.84
C ALA A 546 -10.34 -2.46 28.92
N LEU A 547 -9.81 -1.24 29.03
CA LEU A 547 -10.28 -0.24 29.98
C LEU A 547 -11.60 0.38 29.50
N LYS A 548 -12.37 0.89 30.46
CA LYS A 548 -13.42 1.86 30.13
C LYS A 548 -12.77 3.15 29.63
N LEU A 549 -13.45 3.85 28.74
CA LEU A 549 -12.91 5.09 28.15
C LEU A 549 -12.58 6.11 29.25
N GLU A 550 -13.40 6.22 30.29
CA GLU A 550 -13.20 7.20 31.37
C GLU A 550 -11.91 6.93 32.17
N ASP A 551 -11.57 5.66 32.38
CA ASP A 551 -10.34 5.27 33.08
C ASP A 551 -9.12 5.62 32.23
N TRP A 552 -9.18 5.37 30.92
CA TRP A 552 -8.09 5.74 30.00
C TRP A 552 -7.95 7.27 29.85
N VAL A 553 -9.07 7.98 29.82
CA VAL A 553 -9.11 9.46 29.85
C VAL A 553 -8.48 10.01 31.12
N ALA A 554 -8.67 9.37 32.29
CA ALA A 554 -8.03 9.78 33.52
C ALA A 554 -6.49 9.64 33.44
N LEU A 555 -5.97 8.57 32.82
CA LEU A 555 -4.53 8.38 32.60
C LEU A 555 -3.95 9.45 31.67
N ALA A 556 -4.62 9.72 30.55
CA ALA A 556 -4.19 10.75 29.60
C ALA A 556 -4.23 12.17 30.22
N ARG A 557 -5.29 12.51 30.96
CA ARG A 557 -5.38 13.79 31.70
C ARG A 557 -4.28 13.92 32.72
N ARG A 558 -3.97 12.85 33.47
CA ARG A 558 -2.83 12.84 34.40
C ARG A 558 -1.53 13.14 33.67
N SER A 559 -1.29 12.51 32.52
CA SER A 559 -0.10 12.82 31.71
C SER A 559 -0.05 14.29 31.30
N MET A 560 -1.16 14.85 30.83
CA MET A 560 -1.22 16.27 30.44
C MET A 560 -0.96 17.22 31.61
N VAL A 561 -1.41 16.88 32.83
CA VAL A 561 -1.09 17.63 34.05
C VAL A 561 0.39 17.48 34.44
N GLU A 562 0.97 16.28 34.32
CA GLU A 562 2.39 16.06 34.59
C GLU A 562 3.29 16.73 33.53
N ILE A 563 2.80 17.01 32.32
CA ILE A 563 3.53 17.78 31.30
C ILE A 563 3.40 19.29 31.55
N HIS A 564 2.17 19.79 31.71
CA HIS A 564 1.87 21.21 31.63
C HIS A 564 1.50 21.89 32.96
N GLY A 565 1.29 21.12 34.02
CA GLY A 565 0.75 21.57 35.30
C GLY A 565 -0.78 21.66 35.33
N ALA A 566 -1.30 22.27 36.40
CA ALA A 566 -2.75 22.35 36.67
C ALA A 566 -3.57 23.02 35.56
N ILE A 567 -2.95 23.89 34.75
CA ILE A 567 -3.61 24.56 33.62
C ILE A 567 -4.21 23.57 32.62
N ALA A 568 -3.59 22.40 32.42
CA ALA A 568 -4.15 21.38 31.52
C ALA A 568 -5.56 20.98 31.98
N GLU A 569 -5.73 20.71 33.27
CA GLU A 569 -7.02 20.33 33.83
C GLU A 569 -8.04 21.48 33.76
N GLU A 570 -7.61 22.72 34.03
CA GLU A 570 -8.48 23.91 33.92
C GLU A 570 -8.98 24.16 32.48
N GLN A 571 -8.15 23.84 31.48
CA GLN A 571 -8.44 24.03 30.06
C GLN A 571 -9.20 22.85 29.45
N PHE A 572 -9.23 21.69 30.09
CA PHE A 572 -9.94 20.52 29.56
C PHE A 572 -11.45 20.81 29.48
N THR A 573 -12.05 20.49 28.34
CA THR A 573 -13.47 20.77 28.09
C THR A 573 -14.41 19.69 28.64
N GLY A 574 -13.86 18.53 29.02
CA GLY A 574 -14.65 17.32 29.30
C GLY A 574 -14.89 16.45 28.06
N ILE A 575 -14.54 16.92 26.86
CA ILE A 575 -14.78 16.21 25.60
C ILE A 575 -13.52 15.42 25.22
N SER A 576 -13.70 14.12 24.96
CA SER A 576 -12.65 13.20 24.57
C SER A 576 -13.17 12.11 23.64
N HIS A 577 -12.29 11.52 22.83
CA HIS A 577 -12.63 10.38 21.97
C HIS A 577 -11.46 9.39 21.89
N GLY A 578 -11.71 8.14 22.29
CA GLY A 578 -10.75 7.05 22.19
C GLY A 578 -11.11 6.10 21.07
N HIS A 579 -10.11 5.60 20.36
CA HIS A 579 -10.26 4.58 19.32
C HIS A 579 -9.12 3.58 19.38
N CYS A 580 -9.47 2.30 19.47
CA CYS A 580 -8.55 1.18 19.47
C CYS A 580 -8.85 0.30 18.26
N TRP A 581 -7.86 0.12 17.38
CA TRP A 581 -8.05 -0.59 16.11
C TRP A 581 -8.34 -2.08 16.28
N GLU A 582 -7.89 -2.69 17.38
CA GLU A 582 -8.23 -4.08 17.74
C GLU A 582 -9.73 -4.28 17.99
N ASN A 583 -10.40 -3.27 18.55
CA ASN A 583 -11.83 -3.30 18.84
C ASN A 583 -12.68 -2.76 17.68
N ASP A 584 -12.07 -2.32 16.59
CA ASP A 584 -12.81 -1.86 15.42
C ASP A 584 -13.46 -3.06 14.71
N GLU A 585 -14.79 -3.03 14.60
CA GLU A 585 -15.60 -4.11 14.02
C GLU A 585 -15.25 -4.39 12.54
N HIS A 586 -14.69 -3.41 11.83
CA HIS A 586 -14.43 -3.46 10.40
C HIS A 586 -12.95 -3.68 10.05
N GLN A 587 -12.03 -3.42 10.99
CA GLN A 587 -10.59 -3.56 10.78
C GLN A 587 -9.93 -4.61 11.68
N ASN A 588 -10.21 -4.62 13.00
CA ASN A 588 -9.62 -5.55 13.98
C ASN A 588 -8.10 -5.70 13.88
N GLY A 589 -7.39 -4.56 13.85
CA GLY A 589 -5.94 -4.49 13.72
C GLY A 589 -5.50 -3.13 13.15
N ALA A 590 -4.41 -2.57 13.67
CA ALA A 590 -3.96 -1.24 13.24
C ALA A 590 -3.24 -1.29 11.89
N TRP A 591 -2.17 -2.06 11.77
CA TRP A 591 -1.48 -2.31 10.49
C TRP A 591 -0.82 -3.68 10.52
N THR A 592 -0.39 -4.17 9.36
CA THR A 592 0.31 -5.45 9.31
C THR A 592 1.70 -5.29 9.91
N HIS A 593 2.10 -6.22 10.76
CA HIS A 593 3.42 -6.20 11.36
C HIS A 593 3.92 -7.64 11.37
N PRO A 594 4.50 -8.11 10.25
CA PRO A 594 4.74 -9.51 10.02
C PRO A 594 5.75 -10.06 11.03
N LEU A 595 5.61 -11.33 11.38
CA LEU A 595 6.65 -12.05 12.12
C LEU A 595 7.76 -12.48 11.16
N VAL A 596 8.97 -12.72 11.70
CA VAL A 596 10.11 -13.27 10.94
C VAL A 596 9.67 -14.44 10.04
N GLY A 597 10.04 -14.36 8.75
CA GLY A 597 9.69 -15.32 7.71
C GLY A 597 8.29 -15.22 7.10
N GLN A 598 7.31 -14.52 7.72
CA GLN A 598 5.96 -14.44 7.18
C GLN A 598 5.93 -13.72 5.82
N GLN A 599 6.54 -12.54 5.74
CA GLN A 599 6.48 -11.71 4.54
C GLN A 599 7.15 -12.38 3.33
N GLU A 600 8.35 -12.94 3.51
CA GLU A 600 9.07 -13.69 2.46
C GLU A 600 8.23 -14.85 1.91
N ILE A 601 7.54 -15.59 2.78
CA ILE A 601 6.71 -16.73 2.38
C ILE A 601 5.39 -16.29 1.73
N PHE A 602 4.76 -15.22 2.23
CA PHE A 602 3.39 -14.87 1.85
C PHE A 602 3.30 -13.89 0.67
N LEU A 603 4.26 -12.98 0.49
CA LEU A 603 4.23 -12.02 -0.62
C LEU A 603 4.02 -12.68 -1.99
N PRO A 604 4.72 -13.76 -2.36
CA PRO A 604 4.53 -14.41 -3.66
C PRO A 604 3.09 -14.91 -3.87
N ALA A 605 2.39 -15.30 -2.80
CA ALA A 605 1.01 -15.78 -2.90
C ALA A 605 0.03 -14.63 -3.15
N TYR A 606 0.29 -13.42 -2.64
CA TYR A 606 -0.52 -12.24 -2.96
C TYR A 606 -0.41 -11.86 -4.43
N TYR A 607 0.70 -12.22 -5.06
CA TYR A 607 1.02 -11.86 -6.44
C TYR A 607 0.41 -12.82 -7.46
N GLN A 608 -0.49 -13.71 -7.03
CA GLN A 608 -1.26 -14.60 -7.89
C GLN A 608 -2.76 -14.32 -7.79
N THR A 609 -3.47 -14.52 -8.91
CA THR A 609 -4.95 -14.55 -8.91
C THR A 609 -5.39 -15.99 -8.71
N GLU A 610 -6.16 -16.24 -7.66
CA GLU A 610 -6.76 -17.56 -7.40
C GLU A 610 -8.29 -17.42 -7.35
N PHE A 611 -9.01 -18.28 -8.09
CA PHE A 611 -10.47 -18.27 -8.13
C PHE A 611 -11.07 -16.87 -8.42
N GLN A 612 -10.48 -16.15 -9.37
CA GLN A 612 -10.83 -14.76 -9.73
C GLN A 612 -10.81 -13.77 -8.56
N THR A 613 -10.05 -14.10 -7.51
CA THR A 613 -9.86 -13.26 -6.34
C THR A 613 -8.47 -12.66 -6.35
N ILE A 614 -8.38 -11.35 -6.13
CA ILE A 614 -7.14 -10.59 -6.02
C ILE A 614 -7.18 -9.84 -4.69
N PHE A 615 -6.21 -10.08 -3.81
CA PHE A 615 -6.12 -9.38 -2.54
C PHE A 615 -5.30 -8.10 -2.69
N VAL A 616 -5.79 -6.99 -2.14
CA VAL A 616 -5.10 -5.69 -2.11
C VAL A 616 -5.19 -5.02 -0.75
N GLY A 617 -4.28 -4.09 -0.49
CA GLY A 617 -4.14 -3.36 0.76
C GLY A 617 -2.73 -3.42 1.29
N GLU A 618 -2.43 -2.57 2.26
CA GLU A 618 -1.10 -2.46 2.88
C GLU A 618 -0.59 -3.77 3.51
N HIS A 619 -1.47 -4.72 3.80
CA HIS A 619 -1.06 -6.05 4.29
C HIS A 619 -0.49 -6.97 3.19
N THR A 620 -0.59 -6.56 1.93
CA THR A 620 -0.12 -7.31 0.76
C THR A 620 1.10 -6.67 0.08
N THR A 621 1.74 -5.72 0.77
CA THR A 621 2.97 -5.05 0.36
C THR A 621 4.12 -5.42 1.26
N TYR A 622 5.30 -4.88 0.95
CA TYR A 622 6.52 -5.12 1.70
C TYR A 622 6.91 -3.95 2.63
N THR A 623 6.17 -2.85 2.62
CA THR A 623 6.19 -1.81 3.65
C THR A 623 4.81 -1.76 4.31
N HIS A 624 4.77 -1.44 5.60
CA HIS A 624 3.55 -1.55 6.41
C HIS A 624 3.29 -0.28 7.23
N GLY A 625 2.02 -0.03 7.58
CA GLY A 625 1.61 1.14 8.35
C GLY A 625 1.48 2.46 7.56
N TRP A 626 1.67 2.45 6.24
CA TRP A 626 1.67 3.65 5.40
C TRP A 626 0.60 3.64 4.30
N ILE A 627 0.00 4.81 4.00
CA ILE A 627 -0.98 4.95 2.92
C ILE A 627 -0.34 4.62 1.56
N ALA A 628 0.91 5.02 1.34
CA ALA A 628 1.64 4.72 0.10
C ALA A 628 1.67 3.21 -0.20
N ALA A 629 1.83 2.38 0.82
CA ALA A 629 1.82 0.92 0.69
C ALA A 629 0.43 0.39 0.23
N ALA A 630 -0.66 0.94 0.78
CA ALA A 630 -2.00 0.57 0.32
C ALA A 630 -2.27 1.00 -1.13
N LEU A 631 -1.71 2.12 -1.58
CA LEU A 631 -1.81 2.60 -2.96
C LEU A 631 -0.97 1.75 -3.91
N ASP A 632 0.27 1.41 -3.55
CA ASP A 632 1.16 0.50 -4.30
C ASP A 632 0.47 -0.84 -4.54
N SER A 633 -0.14 -1.41 -3.49
CA SER A 633 -0.91 -2.65 -3.65
C SER A 633 -2.12 -2.50 -4.57
N ALA A 634 -2.78 -1.34 -4.61
CA ALA A 634 -3.92 -1.15 -5.51
C ALA A 634 -3.46 -1.07 -6.98
N VAL A 635 -2.30 -0.45 -7.24
CA VAL A 635 -1.65 -0.45 -8.55
C VAL A 635 -1.30 -1.89 -8.95
N ARG A 636 -0.71 -2.66 -8.04
CA ARG A 636 -0.44 -4.09 -8.24
C ARG A 636 -1.69 -4.89 -8.61
N GLY A 637 -2.70 -4.87 -7.74
CA GLY A 637 -3.89 -5.70 -7.91
C GLY A 637 -4.68 -5.35 -9.16
N THR A 638 -4.77 -4.07 -9.49
CA THR A 638 -5.42 -3.62 -10.73
C THR A 638 -4.61 -4.07 -11.95
N THR A 639 -3.29 -4.02 -11.88
CA THR A 639 -2.43 -4.49 -12.97
C THR A 639 -2.58 -6.00 -13.17
N GLN A 640 -2.62 -6.80 -12.11
CA GLN A 640 -2.88 -8.23 -12.19
C GLN A 640 -4.24 -8.52 -12.87
N LEU A 641 -5.30 -7.83 -12.45
CA LEU A 641 -6.62 -7.95 -13.06
C LEU A 641 -6.60 -7.63 -14.56
N LEU A 642 -5.92 -6.55 -14.96
CA LEU A 642 -5.81 -6.17 -16.36
C LEU A 642 -5.01 -7.20 -17.18
N LEU A 643 -3.93 -7.74 -16.63
CA LEU A 643 -3.17 -8.81 -17.27
C LEU A 643 -4.01 -10.08 -17.43
N ASP A 644 -4.82 -10.44 -16.44
CA ASP A 644 -5.75 -11.57 -16.51
C ASP A 644 -6.78 -11.44 -17.62
N LEU A 645 -7.18 -10.20 -17.89
CA LEU A 645 -8.11 -9.84 -18.96
C LEU A 645 -7.40 -9.62 -20.31
N GLY A 646 -6.07 -9.79 -20.38
CA GLY A 646 -5.27 -9.57 -21.60
C GLY A 646 -5.08 -8.09 -21.99
N LEU A 647 -5.37 -7.16 -21.07
CA LEU A 647 -5.27 -5.71 -21.24
C LEU A 647 -3.85 -5.20 -20.89
N VAL A 648 -2.84 -5.70 -21.60
CA VAL A 648 -1.41 -5.41 -21.32
C VAL A 648 -1.09 -3.92 -21.54
N ASP A 649 -1.64 -3.30 -22.58
CA ASP A 649 -1.42 -1.88 -22.87
C ASP A 649 -1.97 -0.99 -21.73
N GLU A 650 -3.15 -1.30 -21.21
CA GLU A 650 -3.77 -0.64 -20.06
C GLU A 650 -2.97 -0.87 -18.76
N ALA A 651 -2.53 -2.11 -18.52
CA ALA A 651 -1.67 -2.47 -17.39
C ALA A 651 -0.36 -1.65 -17.39
N LYS A 652 0.33 -1.57 -18.54
CA LYS A 652 1.54 -0.75 -18.70
C LYS A 652 1.25 0.74 -18.50
N ALA A 653 0.10 1.24 -18.97
CA ALA A 653 -0.27 2.64 -18.78
C ALA A 653 -0.44 2.99 -17.30
N ILE A 654 -1.12 2.13 -16.52
CA ILE A 654 -1.26 2.31 -15.07
C ILE A 654 0.10 2.30 -14.37
N VAL A 655 0.94 1.29 -14.64
CA VAL A 655 2.25 1.17 -13.99
C VAL A 655 3.17 2.33 -14.33
N HIS A 656 3.19 2.75 -15.60
CA HIS A 656 3.96 3.92 -16.01
C HIS A 656 3.46 5.20 -15.34
N GLU A 657 2.14 5.40 -15.24
CA GLU A 657 1.55 6.58 -14.63
C GLU A 657 1.86 6.67 -13.13
N TRP A 658 1.68 5.56 -12.41
CA TRP A 658 1.65 5.56 -10.95
C TRP A 658 2.96 5.12 -10.31
N MET A 659 3.81 4.36 -11.00
CA MET A 659 5.08 3.83 -10.45
C MET A 659 6.30 4.33 -11.21
N GLY A 660 6.24 4.36 -12.55
CA GLY A 660 7.41 4.62 -13.42
C GLY A 660 7.89 6.07 -13.52
N ARG A 661 7.20 7.05 -12.92
CA ARG A 661 7.56 8.49 -13.05
C ARG A 661 8.59 8.98 -12.02
N TRP A 662 8.69 8.33 -10.87
CA TRP A 662 9.41 8.88 -9.70
C TRP A 662 10.59 8.02 -9.25
N ILE A 663 10.65 6.80 -9.77
CA ILE A 663 11.73 5.85 -9.51
C ILE A 663 12.65 5.92 -10.73
N GLU A 664 13.87 6.40 -10.54
CA GLU A 664 14.87 6.39 -11.61
C GLU A 664 15.12 4.93 -12.03
N LEU A 665 14.83 4.63 -13.31
CA LEU A 665 15.20 3.40 -14.01
C LEU A 665 16.72 3.31 -14.08
#